data_AF-A0A970AXI7-F1
#
_entry.id   AF-A0A970AXI7-F1
#
_cell.length_a   1.000
_cell.length_b   1.000
_cell.length_c   1.000
_cell.angle_alpha   90.00
_cell.angle_beta   90.00
_cell.angle_gamma   90.00
#
_symmetry.space_group_name_H-M   'P 1'
#
loop_
_entity.id
_entity.type
_entity.pdbx_description
1 polymer ?
#
loop_
_entity_poly.entity_id
_entity_poly.type
_entity_poly.pdbx_seq_one_letter_code
_entity_poly.pdbx_strand_id
1 'polypeptide(L)'
;RVMSLNTRIGNLQNILGEDLFNKKSYLLESPILSNAQFKKLFEVLNEEYKEIDCTFDSQDPKVNLKKELKRIQAEAEIAVREGAKHIILTDEKISATKIGIPIILATGAVQTHLVNQGLRKFISLNIKSAECLDVHYFAVLIGVGATTINPYLAFDCIYQRYKKNIFGKLSFTECVKNYIKAVNDGLLKVMSKLGISVISSYRGGLNFSGLGLSRALVAEYFPGMYSKISGIGVSGIEKMIRTQHQKAFRGNVISLPIGGFYKFRKGGEQHSNQAMTMHMLQTAVATDSYDLYKKYSKIINEQHPLNLRDLLDFNLIKKPILLEEVESITNIRKRFGSGSMSLGALSKEAHETLAIAMNRIGGASCSGEGGEDAKRAIPKENGDNANSRVKQIASARFGVTAEYLNNCDEIEIKISQGAKPGEGGQLPGFKVTAEIATLRHSTPGVTLISPPPHHDIYSIEDLSQLIYDLKQINPKAKIGVKLVSSTGIGTIAAGVAKAKADVILISGHSGGTGASPLTSVKYAGLPWEIGLTEANQILTLNGLRHEVILRTDGGIKTGRDVVMAAMMGADDFGIATTSLIAMGCIMVRQCHSNTCPVGICTQDEELRKKFTGTPEKVVNLFSFIAEEVREILASLGFKSLNEIVGRTDLLKQVSRGSANLDDLDLNPLLVQADPGEYPRYCLKRERKEVPDSLDKQIIKDSLSLIEKGQKFQLSYAVKNTHRSVGTRLSSVITTQFKNKKLTEDHILIKLRGSAGQSLGAFGISGIKLEVTGDANDYVGKGLSGAKIIVKPVSNSEIQTSKNTIIGNTVLYGATSGLLLAAGQAGERFAVRNSGATAVIEGCGTNGCEYMTGGTVVILGEVGDNFAAGMTGGMAFVYDPENSFENYVNPSSVIWQRIETDYWNDVLLNLVKLHEKETQSVYAKKIIQQWSNEKSNFYQVCPKEMLDKLRQPLSNKAVHEKAV
;
A
#
# COMPACT_ATOMS: atom_id res chain seq x y z
N ARG A 1 23.20 1.75 -1.11
CA ARG A 1 21.83 2.32 -1.29
C ARG A 1 21.31 1.90 -2.66
N VAL A 2 20.10 1.32 -2.73
CA VAL A 2 19.58 0.71 -3.96
C VAL A 2 18.88 1.68 -4.92
N MET A 3 18.42 2.83 -4.42
CA MET A 3 17.72 3.83 -5.25
C MET A 3 18.64 4.99 -5.66
N SER A 4 18.38 5.57 -6.83
CA SER A 4 19.18 6.69 -7.35
C SER A 4 18.38 7.66 -8.23
N LEU A 5 18.65 8.95 -8.03
CA LEU A 5 18.21 10.04 -8.90
C LEU A 5 19.32 10.54 -9.84
N ASN A 6 20.41 9.79 -9.93
CA ASN A 6 21.55 10.13 -10.77
C ASN A 6 21.09 10.36 -12.22
N THR A 7 21.43 11.54 -12.74
CA THR A 7 21.06 11.98 -14.07
C THR A 7 22.34 12.25 -14.86
N ARG A 8 22.49 11.55 -15.99
CA ARG A 8 23.65 11.68 -16.88
C ARG A 8 23.28 12.52 -18.10
N ILE A 9 24.24 13.30 -18.58
CA ILE A 9 24.14 14.11 -19.80
C ILE A 9 25.29 13.70 -20.74
N GLY A 10 24.96 13.46 -22.01
CA GLY A 10 25.93 13.09 -23.05
C GLY A 10 26.35 11.61 -23.07
N ASN A 11 25.58 10.71 -22.44
CA ASN A 11 25.95 9.31 -22.24
C ASN A 11 25.24 8.29 -23.14
N LEU A 12 24.41 8.73 -24.10
CA LEU A 12 23.68 7.82 -24.99
C LEU A 12 24.53 7.53 -26.24
N GLN A 13 25.21 6.39 -26.23
CA GLN A 13 26.09 5.91 -27.30
C GLN A 13 25.64 4.55 -27.85
N ASN A 14 26.41 4.02 -28.80
CA ASN A 14 26.26 2.65 -29.23
C ASN A 14 26.54 1.70 -28.05
N ILE A 15 25.49 1.03 -27.58
CA ILE A 15 25.57 0.04 -26.50
C ILE A 15 26.43 -1.20 -26.88
N LEU A 16 26.75 -1.36 -28.17
CA LEU A 16 27.63 -2.41 -28.69
C LEU A 16 29.08 -1.94 -28.91
N GLY A 17 29.39 -0.66 -28.67
CA GLY A 17 30.72 -0.10 -28.94
C GLY A 17 31.71 -0.33 -27.79
N GLU A 18 32.97 -0.62 -28.12
CA GLU A 18 34.02 -0.90 -27.13
C GLU A 18 34.43 0.36 -26.30
N ASP A 19 34.15 1.56 -26.80
CA ASP A 19 34.51 2.85 -26.21
C ASP A 19 33.49 3.44 -25.21
N LEU A 20 32.49 2.68 -24.78
CA LEU A 20 31.43 3.12 -23.86
C LEU A 20 31.94 3.81 -22.58
N PHE A 21 33.12 3.41 -22.10
CA PHE A 21 33.74 3.91 -20.87
C PHE A 21 34.71 5.09 -21.07
N ASN A 22 35.10 5.38 -22.32
CA ASN A 22 36.19 6.32 -22.62
C ASN A 22 35.73 7.77 -22.84
N LYS A 23 34.42 8.01 -23.02
CA LYS A 23 33.90 9.37 -23.25
C LYS A 23 33.43 10.04 -21.95
N LYS A 24 33.82 11.32 -21.78
CA LYS A 24 33.37 12.16 -20.68
C LYS A 24 31.84 12.36 -20.74
N SER A 25 31.18 12.14 -19.61
CA SER A 25 29.77 12.49 -19.40
C SER A 25 29.63 13.29 -18.10
N TYR A 26 28.59 14.12 -18.02
CA TYR A 26 28.29 14.86 -16.80
C TYR A 26 27.31 14.07 -15.95
N LEU A 27 27.57 14.01 -14.64
CA LEU A 27 26.72 13.34 -13.66
C LEU A 27 26.15 14.37 -12.68
N LEU A 28 24.83 14.41 -12.60
CA LEU A 28 24.07 15.14 -11.60
C LEU A 28 23.49 14.16 -10.59
N GLU A 29 23.48 14.52 -9.31
CA GLU A 29 22.85 13.70 -8.25
C GLU A 29 21.32 13.76 -8.27
N SER A 30 20.76 14.81 -8.89
CA SER A 30 19.32 15.04 -9.01
C SER A 30 18.98 15.66 -10.36
N PRO A 31 17.81 15.34 -10.95
CA PRO A 31 17.30 16.04 -12.11
C PRO A 31 16.79 17.46 -11.79
N ILE A 32 16.65 17.84 -10.52
CA ILE A 32 16.05 19.11 -10.10
C ILE A 32 17.15 20.13 -9.81
N LEU A 33 17.08 21.27 -10.50
CA LEU A 33 18.12 22.29 -10.45
C LEU A 33 17.55 23.62 -9.97
N SER A 34 18.22 24.24 -9.00
CA SER A 34 17.99 25.65 -8.67
C SER A 34 18.37 26.57 -9.84
N ASN A 35 17.89 27.81 -9.84
CA ASN A 35 18.21 28.78 -10.90
C ASN A 35 19.72 28.96 -11.09
N ALA A 36 20.48 29.00 -9.98
CA ALA A 36 21.93 29.08 -10.01
C ALA A 36 22.60 27.81 -10.57
N GLN A 37 22.13 26.62 -10.16
CA GLN A 37 22.66 25.36 -10.67
C GLN A 37 22.36 25.17 -12.16
N PHE A 38 21.15 25.56 -12.60
CA PHE A 38 20.74 25.47 -14.00
C PHE A 38 21.61 26.38 -14.88
N LYS A 39 21.77 27.64 -14.48
CA LYS A 39 22.70 28.56 -15.17
C LYS A 39 24.11 27.98 -15.23
N LYS A 40 24.63 27.50 -14.09
CA LYS A 40 25.98 26.96 -14.02
C LYS A 40 26.18 25.71 -14.89
N LEU A 41 25.17 24.86 -15.00
CA LEU A 41 25.21 23.69 -15.86
C LEU A 41 25.47 24.08 -17.31
N PHE A 42 24.72 25.04 -17.85
CA PHE A 42 24.87 25.44 -19.25
C PHE A 42 26.12 26.27 -19.54
N GLU A 43 26.65 27.01 -18.56
CA GLU A 43 28.01 27.57 -18.63
C GLU A 43 29.07 26.47 -18.79
N VAL A 44 28.94 25.35 -18.06
CA VAL A 44 29.88 24.21 -18.11
C VAL A 44 29.71 23.38 -19.38
N LEU A 45 28.53 23.38 -19.99
CA LEU A 45 28.23 22.71 -21.26
C LEU A 45 28.56 23.58 -22.48
N ASN A 46 29.40 24.61 -22.32
CA ASN A 46 29.83 25.53 -23.38
C ASN A 46 28.69 26.17 -24.17
N GLU A 47 27.53 26.33 -23.54
CA GLU A 47 26.34 26.89 -24.18
C GLU A 47 25.90 26.16 -25.49
N GLU A 48 26.25 24.87 -25.64
CA GLU A 48 25.82 24.03 -26.78
C GLU A 48 24.33 23.61 -26.69
N TYR A 49 23.46 24.57 -26.39
CA TYR A 49 22.04 24.38 -26.22
C TYR A 49 21.22 25.28 -27.14
N LYS A 50 20.02 24.82 -27.47
CA LYS A 50 18.98 25.66 -28.07
C LYS A 50 17.84 25.86 -27.08
N GLU A 51 17.53 27.12 -26.79
CA GLU A 51 16.29 27.49 -26.12
C GLU A 51 15.14 27.56 -27.12
N ILE A 52 14.04 26.89 -26.77
CA ILE A 52 12.79 26.86 -27.52
C ILE A 52 11.71 27.49 -26.66
N ASP A 53 11.11 28.53 -27.21
CA ASP A 53 10.02 29.29 -26.58
C ASP A 53 8.72 28.48 -26.63
N CYS A 54 8.24 28.05 -25.46
CA CYS A 54 6.98 27.34 -25.28
C CYS A 54 5.84 28.31 -24.94
N THR A 55 5.80 29.49 -25.58
CA THR A 55 4.68 30.43 -25.49
C THR A 55 4.11 30.78 -26.86
N PHE A 56 2.87 31.27 -26.89
CA PHE A 56 2.21 31.67 -28.13
C PHE A 56 1.29 32.88 -27.94
N ASP A 57 0.94 33.55 -29.04
CA ASP A 57 0.20 34.82 -29.00
C ASP A 57 -1.25 34.65 -28.50
N SER A 58 -1.64 35.49 -27.54
CA SER A 58 -2.98 35.47 -26.94
C SER A 58 -4.06 36.11 -27.81
N GLN A 59 -3.68 37.02 -28.72
CA GLN A 59 -4.58 37.85 -29.52
C GLN A 59 -4.69 37.42 -30.98
N ASP A 60 -3.74 36.65 -31.52
CA ASP A 60 -3.82 36.17 -32.90
C ASP A 60 -4.77 34.96 -33.04
N PRO A 61 -5.94 35.10 -33.71
CA PRO A 61 -6.86 33.99 -33.92
C PRO A 61 -6.35 32.92 -34.90
N LYS A 62 -5.30 33.21 -35.68
CA LYS A 62 -4.68 32.25 -36.61
C LYS A 62 -3.73 31.27 -35.90
N VAL A 63 -3.28 31.65 -34.70
CA VAL A 63 -2.40 30.85 -33.83
C VAL A 63 -3.26 29.96 -32.94
N ASN A 64 -2.95 28.66 -32.93
CA ASN A 64 -3.61 27.68 -32.09
C ASN A 64 -2.60 26.71 -31.49
N LEU A 65 -2.97 26.05 -30.40
CA LEU A 65 -2.06 25.22 -29.62
C LEU A 65 -1.47 24.08 -30.47
N LYS A 66 -2.26 23.51 -31.39
CA LYS A 66 -1.79 22.43 -32.27
C LYS A 66 -0.67 22.88 -33.22
N LYS A 67 -0.80 24.06 -33.81
CA LYS A 67 0.25 24.63 -34.68
C LYS A 67 1.52 24.94 -33.89
N GLU A 68 1.36 25.44 -32.67
CA GLU A 68 2.48 25.77 -31.80
C GLU A 68 3.23 24.53 -31.30
N LEU A 69 2.52 23.43 -31.02
CA LEU A 69 3.15 22.13 -30.75
C LEU A 69 3.98 21.64 -31.94
N LYS A 70 3.47 21.80 -33.17
CA LYS A 70 4.24 21.46 -34.38
C LYS A 70 5.46 22.38 -34.56
N ARG A 71 5.32 23.66 -34.24
CA ARG A 71 6.44 24.63 -34.30
C ARG A 71 7.56 24.19 -33.37
N ILE A 72 7.28 23.93 -32.09
CA ILE A 72 8.32 23.52 -31.13
C ILE A 72 8.95 22.16 -31.49
N GLN A 73 8.18 21.23 -32.07
CA GLN A 73 8.71 19.96 -32.60
C GLN A 73 9.71 20.20 -33.74
N ALA A 74 9.34 21.05 -34.71
CA ALA A 74 10.19 21.39 -35.84
C ALA A 74 11.45 22.15 -35.42
N GLU A 75 11.33 23.14 -34.52
CA GLU A 75 12.47 23.88 -33.98
C GLU A 75 13.45 22.95 -33.23
N ALA A 76 12.92 22.01 -32.45
CA ALA A 76 13.74 21.01 -31.76
C ALA A 76 14.48 20.10 -32.73
N GLU A 77 13.80 19.63 -33.78
CA GLU A 77 14.44 18.82 -34.82
C GLU A 77 15.55 19.57 -35.55
N ILE A 78 15.26 20.80 -36.01
CA ILE A 78 16.24 21.66 -36.70
C ILE A 78 17.46 21.86 -35.81
N ALA A 79 17.25 22.24 -34.55
CA ALA A 79 18.35 22.47 -33.62
C ALA A 79 19.25 21.24 -33.44
N VAL A 80 18.67 20.05 -33.32
CA VAL A 80 19.44 18.80 -33.18
C VAL A 80 20.23 18.51 -34.45
N ARG A 81 19.64 18.72 -35.62
CA ARG A 81 20.30 18.52 -36.92
C ARG A 81 21.42 19.54 -37.17
N GLU A 82 21.29 20.75 -36.65
CA GLU A 82 22.32 21.80 -36.65
C GLU A 82 23.44 21.52 -35.63
N GLY A 83 23.32 20.47 -34.82
CA GLY A 83 24.37 20.01 -33.90
C GLY A 83 24.17 20.41 -32.44
N ALA A 84 23.01 20.96 -32.06
CA ALA A 84 22.70 21.23 -30.66
C ALA A 84 22.72 19.91 -29.85
N LYS A 85 23.45 19.90 -28.73
CA LYS A 85 23.53 18.74 -27.83
C LYS A 85 22.51 18.82 -26.69
N HIS A 86 21.91 19.98 -26.50
CA HIS A 86 20.95 20.22 -25.44
C HIS A 86 19.79 21.06 -25.97
N ILE A 87 18.57 20.72 -25.57
CA ILE A 87 17.39 21.55 -25.80
C ILE A 87 16.89 22.02 -24.44
N ILE A 88 16.53 23.30 -24.36
CA ILE A 88 15.82 23.89 -23.23
C ILE A 88 14.43 24.28 -23.70
N LEU A 89 13.39 23.64 -23.15
CA LEU A 89 12.01 24.07 -23.32
C LEU A 89 11.65 25.04 -22.19
N THR A 90 11.14 26.22 -22.52
CA THR A 90 10.84 27.23 -21.50
C THR A 90 9.57 28.02 -21.73
N ASP A 91 8.85 28.29 -20.64
CA ASP A 91 7.66 29.14 -20.58
C ASP A 91 7.93 30.55 -20.01
N GLU A 92 9.21 30.96 -19.89
CA GLU A 92 9.60 32.23 -19.25
C GLU A 92 9.00 33.50 -19.88
N LYS A 93 8.63 33.44 -21.15
CA LYS A 93 8.09 34.58 -21.90
C LYS A 93 6.58 34.79 -21.70
N ILE A 94 5.95 34.09 -20.76
CA ILE A 94 4.56 34.33 -20.38
C ILE A 94 4.38 35.82 -20.03
N SER A 95 3.42 36.46 -20.67
CA SER A 95 3.12 37.89 -20.50
C SER A 95 1.66 38.17 -20.86
N ALA A 96 1.21 39.42 -20.76
CA ALA A 96 -0.17 39.78 -21.12
C ALA A 96 -0.55 39.33 -22.55
N THR A 97 0.42 39.32 -23.48
CA THR A 97 0.22 38.93 -24.89
C THR A 97 0.70 37.51 -25.22
N LYS A 98 1.38 36.81 -24.30
CA LYS A 98 1.93 35.46 -24.54
C LYS A 98 1.42 34.45 -23.53
N ILE A 99 0.74 33.42 -24.02
CA ILE A 99 0.20 32.30 -23.24
C ILE A 99 1.24 31.18 -23.18
N GLY A 100 1.42 30.57 -22.01
CA GLY A 100 2.26 29.39 -21.85
C GLY A 100 1.62 28.14 -22.45
N ILE A 101 2.38 27.37 -23.22
CA ILE A 101 2.03 26.00 -23.60
C ILE A 101 2.21 25.13 -22.36
N PRO A 102 1.23 24.27 -21.99
CA PRO A 102 1.39 23.33 -20.88
C PRO A 102 2.67 22.52 -21.03
N ILE A 103 3.63 22.72 -20.13
CA ILE A 103 5.00 22.29 -20.37
C ILE A 103 5.13 20.76 -20.44
N ILE A 104 4.23 20.01 -19.77
CA ILE A 104 4.14 18.55 -19.88
C ILE A 104 3.80 18.14 -21.32
N LEU A 105 2.86 18.83 -21.97
CA LEU A 105 2.46 18.57 -23.35
C LEU A 105 3.57 18.94 -24.32
N ALA A 106 4.22 20.08 -24.12
CA ALA A 106 5.39 20.48 -24.92
C ALA A 106 6.53 19.45 -24.81
N THR A 107 6.82 18.99 -23.58
CA THR A 107 7.86 17.99 -23.32
C THR A 107 7.54 16.67 -24.00
N GLY A 108 6.31 16.15 -23.84
CA GLY A 108 5.88 14.91 -24.51
C GLY A 108 5.92 15.02 -26.03
N ALA A 109 5.46 16.15 -26.59
CA ALA A 109 5.46 16.39 -28.02
C ALA A 109 6.88 16.39 -28.63
N VAL A 110 7.82 17.10 -28.00
CA VAL A 110 9.22 17.15 -28.44
C VAL A 110 9.92 15.81 -28.20
N GLN A 111 9.72 15.19 -27.04
CA GLN A 111 10.26 13.87 -26.72
C GLN A 111 9.86 12.85 -27.79
N THR A 112 8.56 12.71 -28.02
CA THR A 112 7.99 11.73 -28.96
C THR A 112 8.47 12.00 -30.38
N HIS A 113 8.45 13.26 -30.81
CA HIS A 113 8.93 13.64 -32.14
C HIS A 113 10.40 13.25 -32.36
N LEU A 114 11.28 13.63 -31.42
CA LEU A 114 12.70 13.31 -31.51
C LEU A 114 12.98 11.81 -31.42
N VAL A 115 12.18 11.03 -30.68
CA VAL A 115 12.28 9.57 -30.67
C VAL A 115 11.93 9.00 -32.04
N ASN A 116 10.82 9.43 -32.63
CA ASN A 116 10.36 8.95 -33.94
C ASN A 116 11.35 9.30 -35.07
N GLN A 117 12.06 10.43 -34.96
CA GLN A 117 13.12 10.81 -35.91
C GLN A 117 14.47 10.14 -35.62
N GLY A 118 14.59 9.33 -34.56
CA GLY A 118 15.86 8.72 -34.15
C GLY A 118 16.89 9.72 -33.59
N LEU A 119 16.45 10.95 -33.26
CA LEU A 119 17.29 12.07 -32.84
C LEU A 119 17.43 12.19 -31.32
N ARG A 120 16.49 11.65 -30.53
CA ARG A 120 16.46 11.82 -29.06
C ARG A 120 17.75 11.39 -28.35
N LYS A 121 18.47 10.40 -28.89
CA LYS A 121 19.73 9.90 -28.32
C LYS A 121 20.87 10.92 -28.33
N PHE A 122 20.82 11.93 -29.20
CA PHE A 122 21.90 12.90 -29.35
C PHE A 122 21.83 14.05 -28.34
N ILE A 123 20.70 14.22 -27.65
CA ILE A 123 20.46 15.41 -26.82
C ILE A 123 20.06 15.10 -25.38
N SER A 124 20.23 16.09 -24.50
CA SER A 124 19.44 16.20 -23.27
C SER A 124 18.28 17.17 -23.47
N LEU A 125 17.11 16.82 -22.94
CA LEU A 125 15.90 17.64 -22.98
C LEU A 125 15.69 18.27 -21.60
N ASN A 126 15.82 19.58 -21.47
CA ASN A 126 15.87 20.29 -20.19
C ASN A 126 14.69 21.25 -20.11
N ILE A 127 14.07 21.36 -18.94
CA ILE A 127 12.81 22.08 -18.77
C ILE A 127 13.00 23.24 -17.81
N LYS A 128 12.52 24.42 -18.19
CA LYS A 128 12.49 25.61 -17.34
C LYS A 128 11.07 26.15 -17.29
N SER A 129 10.38 25.91 -16.17
CA SER A 129 8.92 26.10 -16.12
C SER A 129 8.39 26.80 -14.88
N ALA A 130 7.38 27.64 -15.08
CA ALA A 130 6.58 28.29 -14.05
C ALA A 130 5.57 27.38 -13.35
N GLU A 131 5.06 26.34 -14.03
CA GLU A 131 3.96 25.51 -13.51
C GLU A 131 4.41 24.44 -12.51
N CYS A 132 5.71 24.12 -12.48
CA CYS A 132 6.28 23.05 -11.68
C CYS A 132 6.29 23.39 -10.18
N LEU A 133 5.41 22.75 -9.39
CA LEU A 133 5.32 23.01 -7.95
C LEU A 133 5.44 21.75 -7.08
N ASP A 134 4.67 20.70 -7.39
CA ASP A 134 4.59 19.51 -6.55
C ASP A 134 5.32 18.30 -7.16
N VAL A 135 5.57 17.30 -6.32
CA VAL A 135 6.29 16.07 -6.68
C VAL A 135 5.70 15.38 -7.91
N HIS A 136 4.37 15.40 -8.07
CA HIS A 136 3.72 14.71 -9.18
C HIS A 136 4.03 15.39 -10.50
N TYR A 137 4.06 16.73 -10.54
CA TYR A 137 4.43 17.48 -11.73
C TYR A 137 5.85 17.13 -12.21
N PHE A 138 6.82 17.06 -11.29
CA PHE A 138 8.20 16.63 -11.62
C PHE A 138 8.24 15.18 -12.11
N ALA A 139 7.50 14.28 -11.45
CA ALA A 139 7.43 12.88 -11.85
C ALA A 139 6.87 12.74 -13.27
N VAL A 140 5.80 13.47 -13.61
CA VAL A 140 5.21 13.45 -14.95
C VAL A 140 6.22 13.95 -15.98
N LEU A 141 6.84 15.13 -15.76
CA LEU A 141 7.84 15.67 -16.68
C LEU A 141 8.99 14.71 -16.97
N ILE A 142 9.56 14.09 -15.93
CA ILE A 142 10.63 13.11 -16.09
C ILE A 142 10.10 11.88 -16.82
N GLY A 143 8.95 11.35 -16.42
CA GLY A 143 8.31 10.19 -17.04
C GLY A 143 7.91 10.39 -18.50
N VAL A 144 7.75 11.64 -18.96
CA VAL A 144 7.52 12.00 -20.37
C VAL A 144 8.78 12.49 -21.10
N GLY A 145 9.97 12.40 -20.49
CA GLY A 145 11.25 12.53 -21.20
C GLY A 145 12.21 13.62 -20.71
N ALA A 146 11.81 14.45 -19.74
CA ALA A 146 12.66 15.51 -19.20
C ALA A 146 13.94 14.95 -18.55
N THR A 147 15.08 15.52 -18.91
CA THR A 147 16.41 15.20 -18.37
C THR A 147 16.64 15.98 -17.08
N THR A 148 16.50 17.30 -17.13
CA THR A 148 16.57 18.19 -15.96
C THR A 148 15.36 19.13 -15.91
N ILE A 149 15.02 19.61 -14.72
CA ILE A 149 13.89 20.52 -14.48
C ILE A 149 14.35 21.67 -13.57
N ASN A 150 14.11 22.89 -14.01
CA ASN A 150 14.25 24.12 -13.23
C ASN A 150 12.87 24.75 -12.98
N PRO A 151 12.31 24.60 -11.76
CA PRO A 151 11.03 25.19 -11.38
C PRO A 151 11.20 26.65 -10.93
N TYR A 152 11.56 27.54 -11.85
CA TYR A 152 12.03 28.89 -11.50
C TYR A 152 11.00 29.69 -10.67
N LEU A 153 9.72 29.65 -11.05
CA LEU A 153 8.67 30.40 -10.35
C LEU A 153 8.39 29.85 -8.95
N ALA A 154 8.59 28.55 -8.70
CA ALA A 154 8.48 27.98 -7.37
C ALA A 154 9.56 28.56 -6.43
N PHE A 155 10.78 28.73 -6.93
CA PHE A 155 11.84 29.38 -6.15
C PHE A 155 11.57 30.86 -5.89
N ASP A 156 11.00 31.57 -6.86
CA ASP A 156 10.59 32.97 -6.68
C ASP A 156 9.46 33.09 -5.64
N CYS A 157 8.51 32.15 -5.62
CA CYS A 157 7.48 32.05 -4.60
C CYS A 157 8.09 31.79 -3.20
N ILE A 158 9.09 30.92 -3.11
CA ILE A 158 9.84 30.67 -1.87
C ILE A 158 10.57 31.95 -1.45
N TYR A 159 11.21 32.66 -2.38
CA TYR A 159 11.92 33.91 -2.09
C TYR A 159 10.97 34.99 -1.57
N GLN A 160 9.79 35.14 -2.17
CA GLN A 160 8.76 36.06 -1.71
C GLN A 160 8.32 35.72 -0.26
N ARG A 161 8.13 34.44 0.05
CA ARG A 161 7.78 33.98 1.41
C ARG A 161 8.92 34.19 2.41
N TYR A 162 10.15 33.98 1.98
CA TYR A 162 11.35 34.27 2.76
C TYR A 162 11.45 35.75 3.11
N LYS A 163 11.25 36.66 2.14
CA LYS A 163 11.20 38.12 2.38
C LYS A 163 10.12 38.54 3.38
N LYS A 164 9.04 37.78 3.50
CA LYS A 164 7.97 37.97 4.49
C LYS A 164 8.26 37.32 5.86
N ASN A 165 9.47 36.81 6.08
CA ASN A 165 9.92 36.15 7.30
C ASN A 165 9.07 34.93 7.72
N ILE A 166 8.42 34.24 6.76
CA ILE A 166 7.54 33.09 7.05
C ILE A 166 8.34 31.87 7.55
N PHE A 167 9.60 31.74 7.15
CA PHE A 167 10.45 30.59 7.46
C PHE A 167 11.33 30.78 8.71
N GLY A 168 11.17 31.90 9.43
CA GLY A 168 11.93 32.20 10.64
C GLY A 168 13.44 32.28 10.38
N LYS A 169 14.22 31.42 11.04
CA LYS A 169 15.69 31.48 11.03
C LYS A 169 16.37 30.86 9.81
N LEU A 170 15.62 30.23 8.90
CA LEU A 170 16.20 29.58 7.72
C LEU A 170 16.67 30.62 6.70
N SER A 171 17.87 30.44 6.17
CA SER A 171 18.36 31.18 5.00
C SER A 171 17.59 30.79 3.73
N PHE A 172 17.58 31.67 2.74
CA PHE A 172 16.97 31.36 1.44
C PHE A 172 17.58 30.11 0.79
N THR A 173 18.90 29.94 0.89
CA THR A 173 19.61 28.76 0.37
C THR A 173 19.15 27.47 1.04
N GLU A 174 18.93 27.48 2.36
CA GLU A 174 18.38 26.32 3.07
C GLU A 174 16.94 26.03 2.64
N CYS A 175 16.11 27.05 2.43
CA CYS A 175 14.75 26.88 1.92
C CYS A 175 14.74 26.20 0.54
N VAL A 176 15.63 26.61 -0.38
CA VAL A 176 15.80 25.99 -1.70
C VAL A 176 16.29 24.54 -1.59
N LYS A 177 17.31 24.29 -0.76
CA LYS A 177 17.82 22.92 -0.51
C LYS A 177 16.74 22.01 0.07
N ASN A 178 15.94 22.50 1.02
CA ASN A 178 14.83 21.75 1.60
C ASN A 178 13.74 21.43 0.58
N TYR A 179 13.41 22.37 -0.31
CA TYR A 179 12.47 22.12 -1.40
C TYR A 179 12.97 21.04 -2.37
N ILE A 180 14.21 21.16 -2.84
CA ILE A 180 14.82 20.16 -3.75
C ILE A 180 14.89 18.79 -3.07
N LYS A 181 15.28 18.73 -1.79
CA LYS A 181 15.29 17.48 -1.01
C LYS A 181 13.90 16.87 -0.93
N ALA A 182 12.87 17.65 -0.62
CA ALA A 182 11.50 17.17 -0.54
C ALA A 182 10.99 16.63 -1.89
N VAL A 183 11.34 17.28 -3.01
CA VAL A 183 11.03 16.79 -4.36
C VAL A 183 11.78 15.49 -4.65
N ASN A 184 13.07 15.41 -4.33
CA ASN A 184 13.89 14.21 -4.52
C ASN A 184 13.33 13.01 -3.74
N ASP A 185 13.07 13.17 -2.45
CA ASP A 185 12.46 12.12 -1.62
C ASP A 185 11.07 11.73 -2.16
N GLY A 186 10.32 12.71 -2.66
CA GLY A 186 9.05 12.51 -3.34
C GLY A 186 9.16 11.70 -4.63
N LEU A 187 10.17 11.96 -5.47
CA LEU A 187 10.42 11.23 -6.72
C LEU A 187 10.80 9.79 -6.44
N LEU A 188 11.72 9.57 -5.49
CA LEU A 188 12.07 8.22 -5.01
C LEU A 188 10.81 7.48 -4.56
N LYS A 189 9.93 8.17 -3.83
CA LYS A 189 8.67 7.62 -3.38
C LYS A 189 7.68 7.31 -4.51
N VAL A 190 7.60 8.12 -5.57
CA VAL A 190 6.75 7.82 -6.72
C VAL A 190 7.28 6.61 -7.49
N MET A 191 8.60 6.51 -7.68
CA MET A 191 9.23 5.38 -8.38
C MET A 191 9.06 4.06 -7.61
N SER A 192 9.22 4.08 -6.28
CA SER A 192 9.13 2.88 -5.46
C SER A 192 7.73 2.26 -5.44
N LYS A 193 6.66 3.04 -5.72
CA LYS A 193 5.29 2.50 -5.87
C LYS A 193 5.17 1.45 -6.96
N LEU A 194 6.08 1.47 -7.93
CA LEU A 194 6.16 0.53 -9.06
C LEU A 194 7.38 -0.42 -8.94
N GLY A 195 8.12 -0.38 -7.83
CA GLY A 195 9.36 -1.14 -7.66
C GLY A 195 10.56 -0.60 -8.46
N ILE A 196 10.46 0.60 -9.06
CA ILE A 196 11.56 1.18 -9.85
C ILE A 196 12.58 1.83 -8.91
N SER A 197 13.86 1.45 -9.04
CA SER A 197 14.93 1.98 -8.17
C SER A 197 15.72 3.13 -8.78
N VAL A 198 15.81 3.25 -10.11
CA VAL A 198 16.68 4.23 -10.78
C VAL A 198 15.91 5.16 -11.71
N ILE A 199 16.15 6.48 -11.59
CA ILE A 199 15.42 7.50 -12.35
C ILE A 199 15.65 7.39 -13.87
N SER A 200 16.79 6.82 -14.29
CA SER A 200 17.11 6.60 -15.70
C SER A 200 16.11 5.66 -16.37
N SER A 201 15.63 4.62 -15.67
CA SER A 201 14.62 3.69 -16.19
C SER A 201 13.20 4.25 -16.06
N TYR A 202 12.98 5.15 -15.11
CA TYR A 202 11.69 5.85 -14.97
C TYR A 202 11.47 6.90 -16.07
N ARG A 203 12.56 7.58 -16.48
CA ARG A 203 12.53 8.67 -17.46
C ARG A 203 12.04 8.19 -18.82
N GLY A 204 11.03 8.88 -19.36
CA GLY A 204 10.41 8.50 -20.64
C GLY A 204 9.60 7.21 -20.60
N GLY A 205 9.44 6.57 -19.43
CA GLY A 205 8.73 5.29 -19.31
C GLY A 205 7.20 5.39 -19.33
N LEU A 206 6.63 6.61 -19.34
CA LEU A 206 5.18 6.84 -19.41
C LEU A 206 4.37 6.03 -18.37
N ASN A 207 4.89 5.97 -17.13
CA ASN A 207 4.34 5.20 -16.01
C ASN A 207 3.04 5.77 -15.41
N PHE A 208 2.12 6.25 -16.24
CA PHE A 208 0.88 6.95 -15.87
C PHE A 208 -0.32 6.42 -16.66
N SER A 209 -1.52 6.85 -16.28
CA SER A 209 -2.75 6.62 -17.04
C SER A 209 -3.48 7.94 -17.26
N GLY A 210 -3.77 8.27 -18.51
CA GLY A 210 -4.55 9.44 -18.90
C GLY A 210 -6.04 9.23 -18.67
N LEU A 211 -6.59 9.84 -17.62
CA LEU A 211 -8.03 9.87 -17.36
C LEU A 211 -8.61 11.20 -17.84
N GLY A 212 -9.50 11.16 -18.84
CA GLY A 212 -10.16 12.36 -19.36
C GLY A 212 -9.33 13.16 -20.36
N LEU A 213 -8.26 12.58 -20.92
CA LEU A 213 -7.55 13.09 -22.09
C LEU A 213 -8.07 12.36 -23.34
N SER A 214 -8.12 13.01 -24.49
CA SER A 214 -8.55 12.31 -25.72
C SER A 214 -7.52 11.28 -26.15
N ARG A 215 -7.99 10.13 -26.68
CA ARG A 215 -7.10 9.06 -27.16
C ARG A 215 -6.16 9.55 -28.26
N ALA A 216 -6.65 10.44 -29.13
CA ALA A 216 -5.84 11.04 -30.21
C ALA A 216 -4.68 11.87 -29.65
N LEU A 217 -4.93 12.72 -28.64
CA LEU A 217 -3.89 13.51 -27.98
C LEU A 217 -2.84 12.61 -27.32
N VAL A 218 -3.29 11.57 -26.62
CA VAL A 218 -2.38 10.64 -25.93
C VAL A 218 -1.55 9.83 -26.93
N ALA A 219 -2.16 9.34 -28.01
CA ALA A 219 -1.44 8.62 -29.06
C ALA A 219 -0.41 9.51 -29.78
N GLU A 220 -0.72 10.78 -30.01
CA GLU A 220 0.16 11.71 -30.74
C GLU A 220 1.36 12.16 -29.89
N TYR A 221 1.16 12.48 -28.60
CA TYR A 221 2.20 13.13 -27.78
C TYR A 221 2.74 12.26 -26.63
N PHE A 222 2.10 11.14 -26.30
CA PHE A 222 2.49 10.22 -25.22
C PHE A 222 2.28 8.74 -25.62
N PRO A 223 2.87 8.26 -26.73
CA PRO A 223 2.60 6.93 -27.28
C PRO A 223 3.02 5.83 -26.30
N GLY A 224 2.05 5.06 -25.81
CA GLY A 224 2.23 4.00 -24.81
C GLY A 224 1.52 4.27 -23.48
N MET A 225 1.10 5.51 -23.21
CA MET A 225 0.24 5.81 -22.06
C MET A 225 -1.20 5.37 -22.35
N TYR A 226 -1.85 4.73 -21.38
CA TYR A 226 -3.26 4.33 -21.53
C TYR A 226 -4.20 5.51 -21.36
N SER A 227 -5.26 5.56 -22.17
CA SER A 227 -6.39 6.49 -21.98
C SER A 227 -7.72 5.81 -22.29
N LYS A 228 -8.15 4.95 -21.37
CA LYS A 228 -9.34 4.11 -21.54
C LYS A 228 -10.61 4.97 -21.69
N ILE A 229 -10.75 5.99 -20.83
CA ILE A 229 -11.81 6.98 -20.92
C ILE A 229 -11.26 8.23 -21.61
N SER A 230 -11.68 8.41 -22.86
CA SER A 230 -11.33 9.58 -23.68
C SER A 230 -11.94 10.86 -23.10
N GLY A 231 -11.44 12.03 -23.47
CA GLY A 231 -11.94 13.31 -22.96
C GLY A 231 -11.38 14.50 -23.72
N ILE A 232 -10.71 15.41 -23.03
CA ILE A 232 -10.28 16.69 -23.60
C ILE A 232 -9.14 16.51 -24.62
N GLY A 233 -9.31 17.12 -25.80
CA GLY A 233 -8.27 17.21 -26.83
C GLY A 233 -7.47 18.52 -26.75
N VAL A 234 -6.59 18.72 -27.74
CA VAL A 234 -5.72 19.92 -27.82
C VAL A 234 -6.54 21.22 -27.84
N SER A 235 -7.65 21.27 -28.57
CA SER A 235 -8.54 22.44 -28.66
C SER A 235 -9.18 22.79 -27.31
N GLY A 236 -9.63 21.77 -26.57
CA GLY A 236 -10.21 21.97 -25.24
C GLY A 236 -9.18 22.49 -24.24
N ILE A 237 -7.96 21.95 -24.27
CA ILE A 237 -6.84 22.44 -23.46
C ILE A 237 -6.54 23.91 -23.80
N GLU A 238 -6.48 24.25 -25.09
CA GLU A 238 -6.29 25.62 -25.55
C GLU A 238 -7.34 26.58 -24.98
N LYS A 239 -8.61 26.20 -25.03
CA LYS A 239 -9.70 27.02 -24.47
C LYS A 239 -9.54 27.22 -22.96
N MET A 240 -9.10 26.19 -22.24
CA MET A 240 -8.86 26.28 -20.79
C MET A 240 -7.70 27.23 -20.47
N ILE A 241 -6.55 27.07 -21.13
CA ILE A 241 -5.38 27.93 -20.88
C ILE A 241 -5.65 29.37 -21.29
N ARG A 242 -6.36 29.63 -22.42
CA ARG A 242 -6.79 30.98 -22.81
C ARG A 242 -7.69 31.62 -21.77
N THR A 243 -8.65 30.86 -21.22
CA THR A 243 -9.55 31.34 -20.16
C THR A 243 -8.78 31.69 -18.89
N GLN A 244 -7.84 30.84 -18.49
CA GLN A 244 -7.04 31.07 -17.29
C GLN A 244 -6.09 32.26 -17.46
N HIS A 245 -5.48 32.39 -18.64
CA HIS A 245 -4.61 33.52 -19.01
C HIS A 245 -5.38 34.85 -18.93
N GLN A 246 -6.56 34.91 -19.54
CA GLN A 246 -7.42 36.09 -19.48
C GLN A 246 -7.75 36.47 -18.04
N LYS A 247 -8.06 35.50 -17.16
CA LYS A 247 -8.31 35.78 -15.73
C LYS A 247 -7.08 36.37 -15.02
N ALA A 248 -5.88 35.91 -15.36
CA ALA A 248 -4.64 36.37 -14.74
C ALA A 248 -4.25 37.80 -15.17
N PHE A 249 -4.57 38.20 -16.42
CA PHE A 249 -4.11 39.47 -17.00
C PHE A 249 -5.21 40.54 -17.23
N ARG A 250 -6.51 40.22 -17.08
CA ARG A 250 -7.61 41.21 -17.26
C ARG A 250 -7.83 42.16 -16.08
N GLY A 251 -7.26 41.89 -14.90
CA GLY A 251 -7.45 42.75 -13.73
C GLY A 251 -6.28 42.67 -12.76
N ASN A 252 -6.22 43.60 -11.80
CA ASN A 252 -5.22 43.59 -10.74
C ASN A 252 -5.47 42.41 -9.79
N VAL A 253 -4.76 41.30 -9.99
CA VAL A 253 -4.80 40.15 -9.09
C VAL A 253 -3.93 40.44 -7.86
N ILE A 254 -4.56 40.91 -6.79
CA ILE A 254 -3.87 41.25 -5.53
C ILE A 254 -3.44 39.98 -4.76
N SER A 255 -4.24 38.91 -4.84
CA SER A 255 -3.95 37.64 -4.17
C SER A 255 -4.52 36.45 -4.94
N LEU A 256 -3.92 35.28 -4.75
CA LEU A 256 -4.44 34.03 -5.29
C LEU A 256 -5.72 33.62 -4.54
N PRO A 257 -6.69 32.97 -5.21
CA PRO A 257 -7.81 32.36 -4.53
C PRO A 257 -7.35 31.36 -3.46
N ILE A 258 -8.09 31.26 -2.35
CA ILE A 258 -7.77 30.34 -1.23
C ILE A 258 -7.74 28.87 -1.70
N GLY A 259 -8.61 28.52 -2.65
CA GLY A 259 -8.82 27.15 -3.12
C GLY A 259 -9.62 26.28 -2.14
N GLY A 260 -10.09 25.15 -2.65
CA GLY A 260 -10.87 24.12 -1.96
C GLY A 260 -10.45 22.69 -2.34
N PHE A 261 -9.39 22.52 -3.14
CA PHE A 261 -8.97 21.22 -3.66
C PHE A 261 -8.68 20.16 -2.57
N TYR A 262 -7.91 20.51 -1.54
CA TYR A 262 -7.52 19.58 -0.47
C TYR A 262 -8.57 19.46 0.65
N LYS A 263 -9.34 20.53 0.88
CA LYS A 263 -10.35 20.61 1.93
C LYS A 263 -11.47 21.53 1.46
N PHE A 264 -12.71 21.08 1.63
CA PHE A 264 -13.89 21.85 1.27
C PHE A 264 -13.86 23.25 1.91
N ARG A 265 -14.12 24.25 1.08
CA ARG A 265 -14.28 25.66 1.43
C ARG A 265 -15.51 26.15 0.65
N LYS A 266 -16.36 26.96 1.30
CA LYS A 266 -17.50 27.58 0.61
C LYS A 266 -16.97 28.48 -0.52
N GLY A 267 -17.45 28.26 -1.75
CA GLY A 267 -16.99 28.99 -2.94
C GLY A 267 -15.73 28.44 -3.61
N GLY A 268 -15.12 27.36 -3.09
CA GLY A 268 -14.02 26.65 -3.75
C GLY A 268 -14.49 25.46 -4.59
N GLU A 269 -13.59 24.51 -4.85
CA GLU A 269 -13.93 23.25 -5.53
C GLU A 269 -15.04 22.49 -4.79
N GLN A 270 -15.92 21.86 -5.55
CA GLN A 270 -17.00 21.03 -5.00
C GLN A 270 -16.44 19.71 -4.45
N HIS A 271 -17.04 19.25 -3.35
CA HIS A 271 -16.76 17.95 -2.74
C HIS A 271 -18.08 17.20 -2.61
N SER A 272 -18.02 15.88 -2.72
CA SER A 272 -19.20 15.03 -2.58
C SER A 272 -19.80 15.06 -1.18
N ASN A 273 -18.98 15.35 -0.15
CA ASN A 273 -19.42 15.47 1.24
C ASN A 273 -19.38 16.94 1.64
N GLN A 274 -20.55 17.56 1.75
CA GLN A 274 -20.71 18.96 2.17
C GLN A 274 -21.40 19.04 3.52
N ALA A 275 -21.22 20.16 4.23
CA ALA A 275 -21.73 20.33 5.59
C ALA A 275 -23.25 20.03 5.71
N MET A 276 -24.05 20.58 4.79
CA MET A 276 -25.51 20.38 4.80
C MET A 276 -25.90 18.92 4.58
N THR A 277 -25.33 18.25 3.58
CA THR A 277 -25.61 16.83 3.30
C THR A 277 -25.16 15.91 4.44
N MET A 278 -24.02 16.21 5.08
CA MET A 278 -23.54 15.44 6.22
C MET A 278 -24.47 15.58 7.43
N HIS A 279 -24.90 16.82 7.74
CA HIS A 279 -25.83 17.07 8.82
C HIS A 279 -27.17 16.36 8.58
N MET A 280 -27.70 16.44 7.35
CA MET A 280 -28.95 15.75 6.98
C MET A 280 -28.85 14.24 7.17
N LEU A 281 -27.75 13.61 6.73
CA LEU A 281 -27.52 12.18 6.94
C LEU A 281 -27.41 11.84 8.43
N GLN A 282 -26.66 12.62 9.21
CA GLN A 282 -26.49 12.43 10.65
C GLN A 282 -27.82 12.52 11.39
N THR A 283 -28.67 13.48 11.04
CA THR A 283 -30.01 13.62 11.60
C THR A 283 -30.88 12.42 11.20
N ALA A 284 -30.89 12.03 9.91
CA ALA A 284 -31.68 10.91 9.43
C ALA A 284 -31.39 9.61 10.19
N VAL A 285 -30.11 9.27 10.39
CA VAL A 285 -29.74 8.04 11.10
C VAL A 285 -29.97 8.14 12.62
N ALA A 286 -29.91 9.34 13.20
CA ALA A 286 -30.15 9.55 14.62
C ALA A 286 -31.64 9.51 14.98
N THR A 287 -32.52 10.00 14.09
CA THR A 287 -33.98 10.02 14.29
C THR A 287 -34.68 8.85 13.60
N ASP A 288 -33.93 7.90 13.05
CA ASP A 288 -34.44 6.78 12.24
C ASP A 288 -35.45 7.21 11.15
N SER A 289 -35.13 8.27 10.41
CA SER A 289 -36.03 8.85 9.39
C SER A 289 -35.54 8.54 7.98
N TYR A 290 -36.16 7.53 7.36
CA TYR A 290 -35.91 7.19 5.96
C TYR A 290 -36.28 8.34 4.99
N ASP A 291 -37.31 9.14 5.31
CA ASP A 291 -37.68 10.29 4.48
C ASP A 291 -36.61 11.38 4.47
N LEU A 292 -35.94 11.64 5.59
CA LEU A 292 -34.78 12.53 5.62
C LEU A 292 -33.60 11.94 4.84
N TYR A 293 -33.40 10.62 4.91
CA TYR A 293 -32.39 9.94 4.09
C TYR A 293 -32.67 10.07 2.58
N LYS A 294 -33.93 9.91 2.12
CA LYS A 294 -34.30 10.12 0.71
C LYS A 294 -34.03 11.56 0.24
N LYS A 295 -34.27 12.56 1.10
CA LYS A 295 -33.89 13.96 0.79
C LYS A 295 -32.37 14.08 0.65
N TYR A 296 -31.60 13.44 1.53
CA TYR A 296 -30.15 13.38 1.43
C TYR A 296 -29.68 12.73 0.13
N SER A 297 -30.18 11.53 -0.20
CA SER A 297 -29.74 10.80 -1.39
C SER A 297 -30.13 11.52 -2.67
N LYS A 298 -31.31 12.14 -2.72
CA LYS A 298 -31.73 13.01 -3.82
C LYS A 298 -30.76 14.18 -4.04
N ILE A 299 -30.39 14.91 -2.99
CA ILE A 299 -29.43 16.01 -3.08
C ILE A 299 -28.05 15.53 -3.54
N ILE A 300 -27.62 14.32 -3.13
CA ILE A 300 -26.35 13.74 -3.61
C ILE A 300 -26.44 13.40 -5.10
N ASN A 301 -27.56 12.83 -5.56
CA ASN A 301 -27.75 12.40 -6.94
C ASN A 301 -27.99 13.57 -7.92
N GLU A 302 -28.55 14.69 -7.46
CA GLU A 302 -28.83 15.90 -8.27
C GLU A 302 -27.67 16.91 -8.30
N GLN A 303 -26.55 16.62 -7.63
CA GLN A 303 -25.35 17.45 -7.70
C GLN A 303 -24.73 17.47 -9.10
N HIS A 304 -23.95 18.51 -9.39
CA HIS A 304 -23.12 18.53 -10.60
C HIS A 304 -22.26 17.27 -10.66
N PRO A 305 -22.09 16.61 -11.82
CA PRO A 305 -21.28 15.40 -11.94
C PRO A 305 -19.88 15.57 -11.35
N LEU A 306 -19.50 14.69 -10.41
CA LEU A 306 -18.19 14.65 -9.77
C LEU A 306 -17.42 13.36 -10.09
N ASN A 307 -18.13 12.28 -10.38
CA ASN A 307 -17.61 10.94 -10.66
C ASN A 307 -18.10 10.44 -12.02
N LEU A 308 -17.46 9.40 -12.57
CA LEU A 308 -17.85 8.82 -13.85
C LEU A 308 -19.29 8.30 -13.85
N ARG A 309 -19.70 7.66 -12.75
CA ARG A 309 -21.07 7.15 -12.59
C ARG A 309 -22.15 8.24 -12.57
N ASP A 310 -21.79 9.49 -12.26
CA ASP A 310 -22.72 10.62 -12.28
C ASP A 310 -23.10 11.04 -13.72
N LEU A 311 -22.35 10.54 -14.72
CA LEU A 311 -22.63 10.73 -16.15
C LEU A 311 -23.49 9.62 -16.75
N LEU A 312 -23.84 8.62 -15.95
CA LEU A 312 -24.64 7.47 -16.32
C LEU A 312 -26.03 7.55 -15.69
N ASP A 313 -27.00 6.95 -16.36
CA ASP A 313 -28.32 6.69 -15.81
C ASP A 313 -28.82 5.30 -16.17
N PHE A 314 -29.90 4.88 -15.51
CA PHE A 314 -30.52 3.60 -15.75
C PHE A 314 -31.25 3.57 -17.09
N ASN A 315 -31.14 2.43 -17.77
CA ASN A 315 -31.87 2.12 -18.98
C ASN A 315 -33.09 1.25 -18.62
N LEU A 316 -34.29 1.80 -18.78
CA LEU A 316 -35.54 1.13 -18.42
C LEU A 316 -35.95 0.15 -19.54
N ILE A 317 -35.71 -1.14 -19.32
CA ILE A 317 -36.04 -2.21 -20.28
C ILE A 317 -37.21 -3.10 -19.83
N LYS A 318 -37.63 -2.98 -18.56
CA LYS A 318 -38.75 -3.73 -17.96
C LYS A 318 -39.74 -2.75 -17.34
N LYS A 319 -40.96 -3.25 -17.10
CA LYS A 319 -41.96 -2.52 -16.32
C LYS A 319 -41.63 -2.61 -14.82
N PRO A 320 -41.90 -1.55 -14.03
CA PRO A 320 -41.77 -1.61 -12.59
C PRO A 320 -42.58 -2.75 -11.97
N ILE A 321 -42.10 -3.28 -10.85
CA ILE A 321 -42.78 -4.30 -10.04
C ILE A 321 -43.12 -3.74 -8.66
N LEU A 322 -43.92 -4.49 -7.91
CA LEU A 322 -44.24 -4.17 -6.52
C LEU A 322 -42.99 -4.32 -5.63
N LEU A 323 -42.84 -3.44 -4.65
CA LEU A 323 -41.67 -3.42 -3.75
C LEU A 323 -41.59 -4.71 -2.91
N GLU A 324 -42.75 -5.30 -2.60
CA GLU A 324 -42.92 -6.55 -1.87
C GLU A 324 -42.35 -7.76 -2.62
N GLU A 325 -42.21 -7.68 -3.94
CA GLU A 325 -41.59 -8.74 -4.76
C GLU A 325 -40.06 -8.71 -4.72
N VAL A 326 -39.46 -7.60 -4.25
CA VAL A 326 -38.01 -7.43 -4.18
C VAL A 326 -37.45 -8.09 -2.93
N GLU A 327 -36.26 -8.68 -3.05
CA GLU A 327 -35.54 -9.29 -1.94
C GLU A 327 -35.48 -8.36 -0.71
N SER A 328 -35.47 -8.97 0.47
CA SER A 328 -35.57 -8.23 1.73
C SER A 328 -34.32 -7.40 2.04
N ILE A 329 -34.51 -6.34 2.83
CA ILE A 329 -33.43 -5.54 3.43
C ILE A 329 -32.37 -6.45 4.09
N THR A 330 -32.81 -7.48 4.80
CA THR A 330 -31.92 -8.43 5.50
C THR A 330 -30.99 -9.17 4.54
N ASN A 331 -31.43 -9.51 3.34
CA ASN A 331 -30.57 -10.17 2.35
C ASN A 331 -29.59 -9.19 1.71
N ILE A 332 -30.04 -7.97 1.40
CA ILE A 332 -29.19 -6.92 0.83
C ILE A 332 -28.09 -6.50 1.81
N ARG A 333 -28.41 -6.26 3.08
CA ARG A 333 -27.44 -5.82 4.10
C ARG A 333 -26.28 -6.80 4.32
N LYS A 334 -26.47 -8.09 4.05
CA LYS A 334 -25.38 -9.10 4.13
C LYS A 334 -24.27 -8.87 3.10
N ARG A 335 -24.55 -8.12 2.02
CA ARG A 335 -23.58 -7.73 0.99
C ARG A 335 -22.82 -6.46 1.34
N PHE A 336 -23.17 -5.80 2.44
CA PHE A 336 -22.57 -4.55 2.85
C PHE A 336 -21.44 -4.75 3.85
N GLY A 337 -20.38 -3.97 3.67
CA GLY A 337 -19.26 -3.88 4.60
C GLY A 337 -18.98 -2.45 5.05
N SER A 338 -18.53 -2.27 6.29
CA SER A 338 -18.17 -0.96 6.85
C SER A 338 -16.75 -0.48 6.49
N GLY A 339 -16.04 -1.24 5.64
CA GLY A 339 -14.66 -0.98 5.23
C GLY A 339 -13.58 -1.40 6.25
N SER A 340 -12.34 -1.45 5.77
CA SER A 340 -11.16 -1.91 6.52
C SER A 340 -10.40 -0.73 7.12
N MET A 341 -10.74 -0.35 8.35
CA MET A 341 -10.15 0.81 9.04
C MET A 341 -9.51 0.35 10.36
N SER A 342 -8.23 0.66 10.56
CA SER A 342 -7.48 0.13 11.70
C SER A 342 -7.87 0.78 13.04
N LEU A 343 -7.92 -0.03 14.09
CA LEU A 343 -7.74 0.45 15.46
C LEU A 343 -6.37 1.16 15.58
N GLY A 344 -6.38 2.36 16.15
CA GLY A 344 -5.24 3.31 16.15
C GLY A 344 -5.49 4.48 15.20
N ALA A 345 -5.92 4.22 13.95
CA ALA A 345 -6.43 5.29 13.09
C ALA A 345 -7.77 5.80 13.64
N LEU A 346 -8.69 4.88 13.89
CA LEU A 346 -9.92 5.09 14.64
C LEU A 346 -9.70 4.90 16.14
N SER A 347 -10.52 5.56 16.95
CA SER A 347 -10.68 5.25 18.38
C SER A 347 -11.27 3.85 18.57
N LYS A 348 -11.11 3.30 19.77
CA LYS A 348 -11.69 2.02 20.15
C LYS A 348 -13.22 2.03 20.03
N GLU A 349 -13.84 3.11 20.48
CA GLU A 349 -15.29 3.29 20.50
C GLU A 349 -15.89 3.24 19.09
N ALA A 350 -15.28 3.98 18.15
CA ALA A 350 -15.72 4.00 16.75
C ALA A 350 -15.50 2.64 16.08
N HIS A 351 -14.39 1.96 16.37
CA HIS A 351 -14.07 0.66 15.78
C HIS A 351 -15.00 -0.45 16.28
N GLU A 352 -15.25 -0.53 17.58
CA GLU A 352 -16.18 -1.49 18.17
C GLU A 352 -17.62 -1.21 17.73
N THR A 353 -18.03 0.05 17.62
CA THR A 353 -19.38 0.42 17.17
C THR A 353 -19.68 -0.10 15.77
N LEU A 354 -18.71 0.03 14.84
CA LEU A 354 -18.84 -0.56 13.50
C LEU A 354 -18.96 -2.08 13.57
N ALA A 355 -18.12 -2.74 14.38
CA ALA A 355 -18.16 -4.20 14.49
C ALA A 355 -19.50 -4.72 15.01
N ILE A 356 -20.00 -4.12 16.09
CA ILE A 356 -21.29 -4.45 16.71
C ILE A 356 -22.42 -4.24 15.71
N ALA A 357 -22.48 -3.08 15.05
CA ALA A 357 -23.53 -2.77 14.08
C ALA A 357 -23.58 -3.77 12.93
N MET A 358 -22.43 -4.09 12.33
CA MET A 358 -22.36 -5.01 11.20
C MET A 358 -22.73 -6.43 11.60
N ASN A 359 -22.35 -6.86 12.81
CA ASN A 359 -22.70 -8.18 13.34
C ASN A 359 -24.21 -8.31 13.58
N ARG A 360 -24.87 -7.26 14.11
CA ARG A 360 -26.33 -7.24 14.31
C ARG A 360 -27.13 -7.45 13.02
N ILE A 361 -26.62 -6.98 11.88
CA ILE A 361 -27.31 -7.05 10.57
C ILE A 361 -26.79 -8.16 9.66
N GLY A 362 -25.83 -8.95 10.11
CA GLY A 362 -25.20 -10.00 9.29
C GLY A 362 -24.34 -9.47 8.13
N GLY A 363 -23.98 -8.19 8.12
CA GLY A 363 -23.00 -7.61 7.20
C GLY A 363 -21.57 -7.79 7.72
N ALA A 364 -20.60 -7.12 7.11
CA ALA A 364 -19.17 -7.33 7.41
C ALA A 364 -18.48 -6.08 7.97
N SER A 365 -17.86 -6.19 9.14
CA SER A 365 -16.85 -5.24 9.61
C SER A 365 -15.45 -5.84 9.42
N CYS A 366 -14.44 -4.98 9.28
CA CYS A 366 -13.05 -5.41 9.13
C CYS A 366 -12.15 -4.76 10.18
N SER A 367 -11.22 -5.55 10.75
CA SER A 367 -10.26 -5.09 11.75
C SER A 367 -9.33 -3.98 11.25
N GLY A 368 -9.06 -3.96 9.93
CA GLY A 368 -8.01 -3.14 9.32
C GLY A 368 -6.61 -3.58 9.75
N GLU A 369 -5.60 -2.78 9.41
CA GLU A 369 -4.17 -3.14 9.58
C GLU A 369 -3.64 -3.06 11.03
N GLY A 370 -4.52 -2.90 12.02
CA GLY A 370 -4.13 -2.51 13.39
C GLY A 370 -4.03 -3.62 14.42
N GLY A 371 -4.35 -4.86 14.06
CA GLY A 371 -4.64 -5.93 15.03
C GLY A 371 -6.02 -5.76 15.67
N GLU A 372 -6.40 -6.72 16.51
CA GLU A 372 -7.64 -6.67 17.28
C GLU A 372 -7.46 -7.37 18.64
N ASP A 373 -8.07 -6.83 19.69
CA ASP A 373 -8.05 -7.44 21.02
C ASP A 373 -8.80 -8.78 21.00
N ALA A 374 -8.14 -9.85 21.43
CA ALA A 374 -8.70 -11.20 21.51
C ALA A 374 -9.98 -11.26 22.36
N LYS A 375 -10.13 -10.38 23.37
CA LYS A 375 -11.35 -10.30 24.19
C LYS A 375 -12.60 -10.01 23.38
N ARG A 376 -12.47 -9.36 22.22
CA ARG A 376 -13.61 -9.04 21.34
C ARG A 376 -14.21 -10.27 20.67
N ALA A 377 -13.50 -11.39 20.62
CA ALA A 377 -14.02 -12.67 20.13
C ALA A 377 -15.12 -13.26 21.01
N ILE A 378 -15.24 -12.78 22.26
CA ILE A 378 -16.28 -13.18 23.20
C ILE A 378 -17.42 -12.14 23.12
N PRO A 379 -18.67 -12.57 22.84
CA PRO A 379 -19.82 -11.67 22.90
C PRO A 379 -19.96 -11.01 24.28
N LYS A 380 -20.41 -9.76 24.29
CA LYS A 380 -20.74 -9.02 25.52
C LYS A 380 -21.99 -9.64 26.15
N GLU A 381 -22.22 -9.36 27.44
CA GLU A 381 -23.37 -9.89 28.20
C GLU A 381 -24.73 -9.52 27.58
N ASN A 382 -24.80 -8.36 26.91
CA ASN A 382 -26.00 -7.90 26.20
C ASN A 382 -26.22 -8.57 24.82
N GLY A 383 -25.37 -9.54 24.44
CA GLY A 383 -25.42 -10.22 23.15
C GLY A 383 -24.67 -9.51 22.02
N ASP A 384 -24.15 -8.30 22.23
CA ASP A 384 -23.37 -7.60 21.21
C ASP A 384 -22.02 -8.27 20.97
N ASN A 385 -21.64 -8.38 19.70
CA ASN A 385 -20.35 -8.93 19.33
C ASN A 385 -19.47 -7.85 18.73
N ALA A 386 -18.35 -7.54 19.39
CA ALA A 386 -17.38 -6.58 18.89
C ALA A 386 -16.31 -7.22 17.98
N ASN A 387 -16.30 -8.54 17.78
CA ASN A 387 -15.36 -9.19 16.88
C ASN A 387 -15.60 -8.76 15.43
N SER A 388 -14.57 -8.29 14.74
CA SER A 388 -14.69 -8.06 13.29
C SER A 388 -14.74 -9.38 12.52
N ARG A 389 -15.75 -9.55 11.66
CA ARG A 389 -15.91 -10.77 10.84
C ARG A 389 -14.82 -10.94 9.80
N VAL A 390 -14.27 -9.83 9.30
CA VAL A 390 -13.13 -9.81 8.40
C VAL A 390 -11.88 -9.38 9.16
N LYS A 391 -10.80 -10.15 9.04
CA LYS A 391 -9.50 -9.81 9.62
C LYS A 391 -8.52 -9.46 8.51
N GLN A 392 -7.87 -8.31 8.61
CA GLN A 392 -6.91 -7.91 7.59
C GLN A 392 -5.51 -8.45 7.90
N ILE A 393 -4.78 -8.83 6.86
CA ILE A 393 -3.34 -9.07 6.90
C ILE A 393 -2.66 -8.09 5.93
N ALA A 394 -1.81 -7.23 6.48
CA ALA A 394 -1.10 -6.18 5.75
C ALA A 394 0.42 -6.33 5.95
N SER A 395 1.22 -5.56 5.19
CA SER A 395 2.69 -5.68 5.12
C SER A 395 3.43 -5.61 6.46
N ALA A 396 2.91 -4.95 7.50
CA ALA A 396 3.59 -4.90 8.80
C ALA A 396 3.24 -6.06 9.73
N ARG A 397 2.22 -6.87 9.40
CA ARG A 397 1.72 -8.01 10.22
C ARG A 397 1.34 -7.63 11.67
N PHE A 398 0.90 -6.39 11.89
CA PHE A 398 0.49 -5.95 13.23
C PHE A 398 -0.67 -6.79 13.76
N GLY A 399 -0.49 -7.36 14.96
CA GLY A 399 -1.50 -8.17 15.65
C GLY A 399 -1.89 -9.46 14.94
N VAL A 400 -1.10 -9.93 13.97
CA VAL A 400 -1.39 -11.15 13.21
C VAL A 400 -0.85 -12.36 13.97
N THR A 401 -1.72 -13.01 14.74
CA THR A 401 -1.43 -14.23 15.51
C THR A 401 -2.28 -15.41 15.02
N ALA A 402 -1.93 -16.64 15.41
CA ALA A 402 -2.76 -17.82 15.12
C ALA A 402 -4.21 -17.66 15.63
N GLU A 403 -4.41 -17.07 16.81
CA GLU A 403 -5.73 -16.78 17.37
C GLU A 403 -6.49 -15.73 16.56
N TYR A 404 -5.84 -14.63 16.21
CA TYR A 404 -6.41 -13.57 15.37
C TYR A 404 -6.92 -14.13 14.02
N LEU A 405 -6.12 -14.97 13.37
CA LEU A 405 -6.47 -15.56 12.08
C LEU A 405 -7.60 -16.60 12.17
N ASN A 406 -7.81 -17.23 13.32
CA ASN A 406 -8.90 -18.19 13.54
C ASN A 406 -10.22 -17.55 14.01
N ASN A 407 -10.18 -16.33 14.55
CA ASN A 407 -11.36 -15.62 15.06
C ASN A 407 -12.07 -14.78 13.98
N CYS A 408 -12.32 -15.36 12.80
CA CYS A 408 -12.97 -14.66 11.69
C CYS A 408 -13.61 -15.58 10.63
N ASP A 409 -14.46 -14.98 9.79
CA ASP A 409 -15.12 -15.62 8.65
C ASP A 409 -14.35 -15.37 7.33
N GLU A 410 -13.58 -14.29 7.26
CA GLU A 410 -12.83 -13.88 6.08
C GLU A 410 -11.50 -13.24 6.49
N ILE A 411 -10.42 -13.55 5.77
CA ILE A 411 -9.12 -12.91 5.92
C ILE A 411 -8.84 -12.08 4.66
N GLU A 412 -8.67 -10.77 4.82
CA GLU A 412 -8.38 -9.84 3.73
C GLU A 412 -6.87 -9.59 3.62
N ILE A 413 -6.24 -10.08 2.54
CA ILE A 413 -4.89 -9.71 2.15
C ILE A 413 -4.90 -8.30 1.56
N LYS A 414 -4.30 -7.36 2.26
CA LYS A 414 -4.24 -5.95 1.84
C LYS A 414 -3.01 -5.68 0.98
N ILE A 415 -3.12 -5.90 -0.33
CA ILE A 415 -2.08 -5.49 -1.27
C ILE A 415 -1.97 -3.97 -1.32
N SER A 416 -3.12 -3.27 -1.35
CA SER A 416 -3.11 -1.82 -1.40
C SER A 416 -4.41 -1.15 -0.94
N GLN A 417 -4.45 0.19 -0.94
CA GLN A 417 -5.65 0.99 -0.65
C GLN A 417 -5.73 2.23 -1.54
N GLY A 418 -6.95 2.65 -1.91
CA GLY A 418 -7.16 3.72 -2.89
C GLY A 418 -6.51 5.06 -2.57
N ALA A 419 -6.39 5.41 -1.29
CA ALA A 419 -5.82 6.68 -0.85
C ALA A 419 -4.28 6.77 -0.94
N LYS A 420 -3.59 5.63 -1.06
CA LYS A 420 -2.13 5.54 -1.18
C LYS A 420 -1.67 4.22 -1.83
N PRO A 421 -1.98 4.01 -3.12
CA PRO A 421 -1.46 2.86 -3.85
C PRO A 421 0.07 2.87 -3.90
N GLY A 422 0.66 1.68 -3.82
CA GLY A 422 2.11 1.47 -3.82
C GLY A 422 2.82 1.91 -2.52
N GLU A 423 2.10 2.12 -1.43
CA GLU A 423 2.66 2.50 -0.12
C GLU A 423 2.04 1.71 1.04
N GLY A 424 2.73 1.71 2.18
CA GLY A 424 2.28 1.08 3.41
C GLY A 424 1.34 1.92 4.29
N GLY A 425 0.80 1.26 5.31
CA GLY A 425 0.11 1.87 6.44
C GLY A 425 0.93 2.95 7.14
N GLN A 426 0.26 3.93 7.74
CA GLN A 426 0.92 5.00 8.50
C GLN A 426 0.10 5.32 9.75
N LEU A 427 0.76 5.25 10.91
CA LEU A 427 0.21 5.70 12.17
C LEU A 427 1.24 6.58 12.89
N PRO A 428 0.96 7.89 13.06
CA PRO A 428 1.85 8.80 13.79
C PRO A 428 2.13 8.32 15.23
N GLY A 429 3.36 8.50 15.70
CA GLY A 429 3.82 7.96 16.98
C GLY A 429 3.02 8.40 18.21
N PHE A 430 2.52 9.64 18.22
CA PHE A 430 1.62 10.14 19.27
C PHE A 430 0.23 9.47 19.31
N LYS A 431 -0.11 8.65 18.30
CA LYS A 431 -1.30 7.77 18.32
C LYS A 431 -0.95 6.33 18.70
N VAL A 432 0.32 6.03 18.92
CA VAL A 432 0.79 4.71 19.35
C VAL A 432 0.88 4.73 20.88
N THR A 433 -0.30 4.73 21.50
CA THR A 433 -0.45 4.61 22.95
C THR A 433 0.03 3.23 23.42
N ALA A 434 0.15 3.02 24.74
CA ALA A 434 0.52 1.71 25.29
C ALA A 434 -0.44 0.59 24.87
N GLU A 435 -1.75 0.87 24.82
CA GLU A 435 -2.77 -0.08 24.32
C GLU A 435 -2.52 -0.44 22.85
N ILE A 436 -2.34 0.57 21.98
CA ILE A 436 -2.07 0.34 20.55
C ILE A 436 -0.74 -0.40 20.34
N ALA A 437 0.31 -0.03 21.08
CA ALA A 437 1.61 -0.66 21.01
C ALA A 437 1.54 -2.14 21.39
N THR A 438 0.75 -2.47 22.42
CA THR A 438 0.52 -3.86 22.86
C THR A 438 -0.17 -4.67 21.77
N LEU A 439 -1.27 -4.16 21.20
CA LEU A 439 -2.01 -4.84 20.12
C LEU A 439 -1.16 -5.07 18.87
N ARG A 440 -0.21 -4.18 18.60
CA ARG A 440 0.65 -4.23 17.41
C ARG A 440 1.98 -4.90 17.66
N HIS A 441 2.28 -5.32 18.89
CA HIS A 441 3.61 -5.79 19.30
C HIS A 441 4.72 -4.82 18.87
N SER A 442 4.50 -3.54 19.16
CA SER A 442 5.40 -2.43 18.81
C SER A 442 5.80 -1.62 20.04
N THR A 443 6.65 -0.62 19.82
CA THR A 443 7.12 0.28 20.88
C THR A 443 6.17 1.47 21.08
N PRO A 444 5.76 1.82 22.31
CA PRO A 444 4.94 3.01 22.58
C PRO A 444 5.61 4.32 22.11
N GLY A 445 4.81 5.23 21.56
CA GLY A 445 5.23 6.56 21.08
C GLY A 445 5.95 6.57 19.72
N VAL A 446 6.27 5.40 19.17
CA VAL A 446 7.04 5.26 17.93
C VAL A 446 6.13 5.34 16.71
N THR A 447 6.54 6.09 15.70
CA THR A 447 5.76 6.19 14.45
C THR A 447 5.82 4.87 13.67
N LEU A 448 4.66 4.33 13.33
CA LEU A 448 4.57 3.07 12.58
C LEU A 448 4.33 3.37 11.10
N ILE A 449 5.39 3.25 10.30
CA ILE A 449 5.32 3.25 8.83
C ILE A 449 5.49 1.80 8.39
N SER A 450 4.45 1.22 7.80
CA SER A 450 4.53 -0.14 7.30
C SER A 450 5.40 -0.20 6.04
N PRO A 451 6.10 -1.32 5.78
CA PRO A 451 6.75 -1.54 4.50
C PRO A 451 5.73 -1.38 3.35
N PRO A 452 6.11 -0.81 2.19
CA PRO A 452 5.21 -0.77 1.05
C PRO A 452 4.79 -2.16 0.55
N PRO A 453 5.70 -3.13 0.32
CA PRO A 453 5.32 -4.47 -0.11
C PRO A 453 5.02 -5.38 1.08
N HIS A 454 4.25 -6.44 0.82
CA HIS A 454 4.33 -7.64 1.64
C HIS A 454 5.66 -8.35 1.33
N HIS A 455 6.47 -8.65 2.35
CA HIS A 455 7.79 -9.27 2.13
C HIS A 455 7.71 -10.76 1.75
N ASP A 456 6.51 -11.34 1.79
CA ASP A 456 6.15 -12.68 1.35
C ASP A 456 5.23 -12.66 0.11
N ILE A 457 5.20 -11.54 -0.62
CA ILE A 457 4.50 -11.40 -1.90
C ILE A 457 5.35 -10.55 -2.84
N TYR A 458 6.24 -11.20 -3.59
CA TYR A 458 7.00 -10.56 -4.68
C TYR A 458 6.50 -10.94 -6.07
N SER A 459 5.60 -11.91 -6.14
CA SER A 459 5.05 -12.49 -7.36
C SER A 459 3.64 -13.03 -7.14
N ILE A 460 3.00 -13.54 -8.20
CA ILE A 460 1.66 -14.12 -8.10
C ILE A 460 1.68 -15.49 -7.41
N GLU A 461 2.76 -16.25 -7.57
CA GLU A 461 3.01 -17.52 -6.91
C GLU A 461 3.22 -17.33 -5.40
N ASP A 462 3.86 -16.24 -4.98
CA ASP A 462 3.97 -15.87 -3.56
C ASP A 462 2.60 -15.51 -2.96
N LEU A 463 1.78 -14.76 -3.71
CA LEU A 463 0.40 -14.49 -3.28
C LEU A 463 -0.38 -15.82 -3.14
N SER A 464 -0.21 -16.74 -4.08
CA SER A 464 -0.82 -18.07 -4.00
C SER A 464 -0.32 -18.84 -2.78
N GLN A 465 0.96 -18.70 -2.40
CA GLN A 465 1.51 -19.30 -1.19
C GLN A 465 0.89 -18.70 0.07
N LEU A 466 0.73 -17.37 0.15
CA LEU A 466 0.06 -16.76 1.30
C LEU A 466 -1.42 -17.15 1.38
N ILE A 467 -2.15 -17.20 0.26
CA ILE A 467 -3.54 -17.69 0.24
C ILE A 467 -3.58 -19.13 0.78
N TYR A 468 -2.63 -19.98 0.36
CA TYR A 468 -2.51 -21.34 0.87
C TYR A 468 -2.25 -21.36 2.38
N ASP A 469 -1.27 -20.62 2.89
CA ASP A 469 -0.95 -20.53 4.32
C ASP A 469 -2.17 -20.12 5.16
N LEU A 470 -2.90 -19.09 4.71
CA LEU A 470 -4.09 -18.58 5.39
C LEU A 470 -5.22 -19.60 5.39
N LYS A 471 -5.38 -20.32 4.28
CA LYS A 471 -6.33 -21.42 4.17
C LYS A 471 -5.92 -22.64 4.99
N GLN A 472 -4.64 -22.82 5.33
CA GLN A 472 -4.14 -23.84 6.26
C GLN A 472 -4.35 -23.45 7.72
N ILE A 473 -4.10 -22.19 8.11
CA ILE A 473 -4.29 -21.74 9.51
C ILE A 473 -5.75 -21.50 9.87
N ASN A 474 -6.64 -21.27 8.89
CA ASN A 474 -8.09 -21.21 9.12
C ASN A 474 -8.84 -22.00 8.01
N PRO A 475 -9.35 -23.20 8.30
CA PRO A 475 -10.06 -24.03 7.31
C PRO A 475 -11.42 -23.46 6.92
N LYS A 476 -11.98 -22.54 7.71
CA LYS A 476 -13.35 -22.01 7.53
C LYS A 476 -13.36 -20.68 6.80
N ALA A 477 -12.31 -19.86 6.98
CA ALA A 477 -12.31 -18.51 6.45
C ALA A 477 -12.11 -18.46 4.92
N LYS A 478 -12.87 -17.57 4.29
CA LYS A 478 -12.59 -17.10 2.93
C LYS A 478 -11.35 -16.23 2.91
N ILE A 479 -10.64 -16.21 1.80
CA ILE A 479 -9.51 -15.30 1.57
C ILE A 479 -9.91 -14.24 0.56
N GLY A 480 -9.91 -12.99 1.01
CA GLY A 480 -10.09 -11.80 0.18
C GLY A 480 -8.76 -11.18 -0.20
N VAL A 481 -8.67 -10.60 -1.40
CA VAL A 481 -7.51 -9.82 -1.85
C VAL A 481 -7.97 -8.40 -2.20
N LYS A 482 -7.45 -7.41 -1.46
CA LYS A 482 -7.76 -6.00 -1.66
C LYS A 482 -6.76 -5.35 -2.61
N LEU A 483 -7.24 -5.02 -3.80
CA LEU A 483 -6.54 -4.33 -4.88
C LEU A 483 -7.06 -2.90 -5.02
N VAL A 484 -6.34 -2.08 -5.79
CA VAL A 484 -6.77 -0.73 -6.14
C VAL A 484 -6.93 -0.62 -7.64
N SER A 485 -8.08 -0.08 -8.07
CA SER A 485 -8.39 0.23 -9.45
C SER A 485 -7.22 0.95 -10.14
N SER A 486 -6.73 0.32 -11.19
CA SER A 486 -5.63 0.78 -12.04
C SER A 486 -5.74 0.06 -13.39
N THR A 487 -5.11 0.58 -14.42
CA THR A 487 -5.08 -0.09 -15.73
C THR A 487 -4.31 -1.41 -15.62
N GLY A 488 -4.87 -2.50 -16.18
CA GLY A 488 -4.27 -3.84 -16.12
C GLY A 488 -4.73 -4.67 -14.91
N ILE A 489 -5.59 -4.10 -14.05
CA ILE A 489 -6.12 -4.81 -12.88
C ILE A 489 -6.93 -6.06 -13.24
N GLY A 490 -7.55 -6.11 -14.42
CA GLY A 490 -8.29 -7.30 -14.85
C GLY A 490 -7.40 -8.53 -14.98
N THR A 491 -6.18 -8.36 -15.53
CA THR A 491 -5.18 -9.43 -15.63
C THR A 491 -4.73 -9.89 -14.24
N ILE A 492 -4.49 -8.95 -13.33
CA ILE A 492 -4.12 -9.25 -11.94
C ILE A 492 -5.26 -10.02 -11.26
N ALA A 493 -6.52 -9.60 -11.44
CA ALA A 493 -7.68 -10.26 -10.88
C ALA A 493 -7.80 -11.72 -11.37
N ALA A 494 -7.51 -12.00 -12.65
CA ALA A 494 -7.46 -13.37 -13.16
C ALA A 494 -6.36 -14.20 -12.49
N GLY A 495 -5.16 -13.64 -12.29
CA GLY A 495 -4.09 -14.29 -11.52
C GLY A 495 -4.51 -14.60 -10.09
N VAL A 496 -5.13 -13.63 -9.40
CA VAL A 496 -5.65 -13.76 -8.03
C VAL A 496 -6.72 -14.86 -7.93
N ALA A 497 -7.62 -14.94 -8.92
CA ALA A 497 -8.62 -16.00 -8.98
C ALA A 497 -8.00 -17.39 -9.14
N LYS A 498 -6.98 -17.52 -10.00
CA LYS A 498 -6.20 -18.76 -10.20
C LYS A 498 -5.40 -19.15 -8.94
N ALA A 499 -4.94 -18.17 -8.18
CA ALA A 499 -4.30 -18.34 -6.87
C ALA A 499 -5.27 -18.77 -5.75
N LYS A 500 -6.53 -19.08 -6.09
CA LYS A 500 -7.59 -19.59 -5.19
C LYS A 500 -8.09 -18.58 -4.16
N ALA A 501 -8.04 -17.28 -4.46
CA ALA A 501 -8.79 -16.29 -3.68
C ALA A 501 -10.30 -16.49 -3.84
N ASP A 502 -11.05 -16.18 -2.79
CA ASP A 502 -12.52 -16.30 -2.75
C ASP A 502 -13.19 -14.94 -3.03
N VAL A 503 -12.55 -13.85 -2.60
CA VAL A 503 -13.04 -12.47 -2.77
C VAL A 503 -11.94 -11.62 -3.41
N ILE A 504 -12.31 -10.79 -4.38
CA ILE A 504 -11.43 -9.76 -4.93
C ILE A 504 -12.10 -8.41 -4.68
N LEU A 505 -11.47 -7.56 -3.88
CA LEU A 505 -11.93 -6.21 -3.62
C LEU A 505 -11.20 -5.23 -4.54
N ILE A 506 -11.95 -4.51 -5.37
CA ILE A 506 -11.47 -3.41 -6.20
C ILE A 506 -11.77 -2.08 -5.50
N SER A 507 -10.74 -1.46 -4.91
CA SER A 507 -10.88 -0.13 -4.28
C SER A 507 -10.69 1.00 -5.28
N GLY A 508 -11.58 1.99 -5.26
CA GLY A 508 -11.42 3.24 -6.02
C GLY A 508 -10.43 4.23 -5.39
N HIS A 509 -9.84 5.11 -6.20
CA HIS A 509 -8.90 6.16 -5.75
C HIS A 509 -9.48 7.09 -4.67
N SER A 510 -10.81 7.24 -4.63
CA SER A 510 -11.53 8.11 -3.70
C SER A 510 -11.71 7.50 -2.30
N GLY A 511 -11.11 6.35 -2.02
CA GLY A 511 -11.12 5.71 -0.70
C GLY A 511 -10.55 6.61 0.41
N GLY A 512 -11.10 6.49 1.62
CA GLY A 512 -10.64 7.25 2.79
C GLY A 512 -9.30 6.77 3.36
N THR A 513 -8.67 7.60 4.19
CA THR A 513 -7.47 7.24 4.97
C THR A 513 -7.34 8.08 6.24
N GLY A 514 -6.78 7.49 7.30
CA GLY A 514 -6.43 8.22 8.51
C GLY A 514 -5.18 9.08 8.35
N ALA A 515 -4.20 8.63 7.56
CA ALA A 515 -2.95 9.32 7.27
C ALA A 515 -2.36 8.87 5.92
N SER A 516 -2.00 9.84 5.07
CA SER A 516 -1.41 9.62 3.75
C SER A 516 -0.76 10.90 3.23
N PRO A 517 0.30 10.83 2.42
CA PRO A 517 0.76 11.98 1.64
C PRO A 517 -0.35 12.52 0.74
N LEU A 518 -0.45 13.85 0.65
CA LEU A 518 -1.46 14.51 -0.18
C LEU A 518 -1.33 14.17 -1.66
N THR A 519 -0.08 13.97 -2.15
CA THR A 519 0.19 13.57 -3.52
C THR A 519 -0.46 12.23 -3.86
N SER A 520 -0.41 11.25 -2.96
CA SER A 520 -1.00 9.94 -3.18
C SER A 520 -2.53 9.98 -3.14
N VAL A 521 -3.11 10.77 -2.24
CA VAL A 521 -4.57 10.96 -2.17
C VAL A 521 -5.14 11.60 -3.44
N LYS A 522 -4.33 12.40 -4.15
CA LYS A 522 -4.79 13.17 -5.32
C LYS A 522 -4.40 12.58 -6.66
N TYR A 523 -3.29 11.84 -6.73
CA TYR A 523 -2.68 11.47 -8.01
C TYR A 523 -2.42 9.97 -8.19
N ALA A 524 -2.83 9.12 -7.24
CA ALA A 524 -2.62 7.67 -7.34
C ALA A 524 -3.94 6.89 -7.26
N GLY A 525 -4.06 5.86 -8.10
CA GLY A 525 -5.28 5.06 -8.28
C GLY A 525 -6.25 5.63 -9.32
N LEU A 526 -7.22 4.83 -9.74
CA LEU A 526 -8.29 5.20 -10.67
C LEU A 526 -9.69 5.05 -10.04
N PRO A 527 -10.75 5.64 -10.65
CA PRO A 527 -12.14 5.37 -10.30
C PRO A 527 -12.44 3.87 -10.26
N TRP A 528 -13.24 3.42 -9.29
CA TRP A 528 -13.57 2.00 -9.19
C TRP A 528 -14.41 1.53 -10.36
N GLU A 529 -15.18 2.41 -11.00
CA GLU A 529 -15.98 2.13 -12.20
C GLU A 529 -15.11 1.50 -13.30
N ILE A 530 -13.89 2.01 -13.49
CA ILE A 530 -12.94 1.51 -14.50
C ILE A 530 -12.40 0.12 -14.11
N GLY A 531 -11.87 -0.01 -12.90
CA GLY A 531 -11.22 -1.24 -12.46
C GLY A 531 -12.19 -2.38 -12.21
N LEU A 532 -13.40 -2.08 -11.72
CA LEU A 532 -14.44 -3.06 -11.45
C LEU A 532 -14.97 -3.68 -12.76
N THR A 533 -15.30 -2.83 -13.74
CA THR A 533 -15.76 -3.30 -15.06
C THR A 533 -14.67 -4.10 -15.76
N GLU A 534 -13.41 -3.65 -15.70
CA GLU A 534 -12.28 -4.40 -16.25
C GLU A 534 -12.08 -5.77 -15.59
N ALA A 535 -12.11 -5.83 -14.25
CA ALA A 535 -12.00 -7.09 -13.53
C ALA A 535 -13.16 -8.03 -13.90
N ASN A 536 -14.39 -7.53 -13.94
CA ASN A 536 -15.56 -8.30 -14.33
C ASN A 536 -15.44 -8.85 -15.76
N GLN A 537 -15.06 -8.00 -16.72
CA GLN A 537 -14.86 -8.37 -18.12
C GLN A 537 -13.79 -9.45 -18.28
N ILE A 538 -12.58 -9.21 -17.75
CA ILE A 538 -11.45 -10.14 -17.92
C ILE A 538 -11.67 -11.47 -17.21
N LEU A 539 -12.24 -11.45 -16.00
CA LEU A 539 -12.60 -12.69 -15.30
C LEU A 539 -13.65 -13.49 -16.06
N THR A 540 -14.61 -12.82 -16.70
CA THR A 540 -15.66 -13.47 -17.50
C THR A 540 -15.04 -14.12 -18.74
N LEU A 541 -14.22 -13.37 -19.49
CA LEU A 541 -13.53 -13.87 -20.69
C LEU A 541 -12.61 -15.07 -20.41
N ASN A 542 -12.13 -15.23 -19.17
CA ASN A 542 -11.28 -16.35 -18.75
C ASN A 542 -12.06 -17.49 -18.08
N GLY A 543 -13.39 -17.44 -18.02
CA GLY A 543 -14.21 -18.45 -17.35
C GLY A 543 -14.02 -18.51 -15.82
N LEU A 544 -13.51 -17.43 -15.20
CA LEU A 544 -13.17 -17.39 -13.76
C LEU A 544 -14.18 -16.57 -12.93
N ARG A 545 -15.02 -15.75 -13.56
CA ARG A 545 -15.90 -14.79 -12.86
C ARG A 545 -16.89 -15.45 -11.91
N HIS A 546 -17.42 -16.61 -12.28
CA HIS A 546 -18.45 -17.31 -11.51
C HIS A 546 -17.95 -17.93 -10.20
N GLU A 547 -16.63 -18.02 -10.02
CA GLU A 547 -16.01 -18.62 -8.84
C GLU A 547 -15.54 -17.59 -7.79
N VAL A 548 -15.56 -16.29 -8.09
CA VAL A 548 -15.02 -15.26 -7.18
C VAL A 548 -16.07 -14.22 -6.86
N ILE A 549 -16.11 -13.77 -5.61
CA ILE A 549 -16.93 -12.62 -5.21
C ILE A 549 -16.16 -11.35 -5.59
N LEU A 550 -16.74 -10.49 -6.42
CA LEU A 550 -16.19 -9.15 -6.65
C LEU A 550 -16.79 -8.17 -5.64
N ARG A 551 -15.94 -7.56 -4.83
CA ARG A 551 -16.32 -6.49 -3.91
C ARG A 551 -15.79 -5.16 -4.44
N THR A 552 -16.49 -4.06 -4.19
CA THR A 552 -15.98 -2.72 -4.51
C THR A 552 -16.17 -1.75 -3.35
N ASP A 553 -15.24 -0.81 -3.20
CA ASP A 553 -15.35 0.33 -2.28
C ASP A 553 -14.76 1.60 -2.93
N GLY A 554 -15.00 2.76 -2.31
CA GLY A 554 -14.48 4.05 -2.80
C GLY A 554 -15.59 5.07 -3.03
N GLY A 555 -16.02 5.70 -1.93
CA GLY A 555 -17.00 6.79 -2.00
C GLY A 555 -18.42 6.37 -2.37
N ILE A 556 -18.83 5.13 -2.07
CA ILE A 556 -20.22 4.67 -2.11
C ILE A 556 -20.99 5.30 -0.95
N LYS A 557 -22.13 5.94 -1.25
CA LYS A 557 -22.91 6.74 -0.30
C LYS A 557 -24.40 6.40 -0.31
N THR A 558 -24.94 6.01 -1.46
CA THR A 558 -26.39 5.85 -1.67
C THR A 558 -26.72 4.47 -2.24
N GLY A 559 -28.00 4.11 -2.23
CA GLY A 559 -28.51 2.92 -2.91
C GLY A 559 -28.29 2.97 -4.43
N ARG A 560 -28.31 4.16 -5.05
CA ARG A 560 -27.95 4.35 -6.46
C ARG A 560 -26.50 3.94 -6.74
N ASP A 561 -25.56 4.33 -5.89
CA ASP A 561 -24.15 3.92 -6.02
C ASP A 561 -24.02 2.38 -5.97
N VAL A 562 -24.76 1.73 -5.06
CA VAL A 562 -24.79 0.26 -4.92
C VAL A 562 -25.32 -0.41 -6.17
N VAL A 563 -26.47 0.03 -6.69
CA VAL A 563 -27.08 -0.53 -7.91
C VAL A 563 -26.17 -0.36 -9.12
N MET A 564 -25.53 0.80 -9.28
CA MET A 564 -24.56 1.02 -10.37
C MET A 564 -23.33 0.12 -10.23
N ALA A 565 -22.79 -0.01 -9.03
CA ALA A 565 -21.69 -0.94 -8.77
C ALA A 565 -22.09 -2.39 -9.07
N ALA A 566 -23.32 -2.79 -8.75
CA ALA A 566 -23.84 -4.12 -9.08
C ALA A 566 -23.87 -4.33 -10.60
N MET A 567 -24.47 -3.41 -11.36
CA MET A 567 -24.52 -3.45 -12.83
C MET A 567 -23.13 -3.49 -13.46
N MET A 568 -22.13 -2.86 -12.84
CA MET A 568 -20.72 -2.91 -13.27
C MET A 568 -19.98 -4.19 -12.88
N GLY A 569 -20.59 -5.07 -12.06
CA GLY A 569 -20.11 -6.42 -11.77
C GLY A 569 -19.81 -6.72 -10.31
N ALA A 570 -20.08 -5.81 -9.35
CA ALA A 570 -19.86 -6.08 -7.94
C ALA A 570 -20.96 -6.95 -7.32
N ASP A 571 -20.57 -7.94 -6.53
CA ASP A 571 -21.43 -8.78 -5.70
C ASP A 571 -21.65 -8.18 -4.29
N ASP A 572 -20.63 -7.50 -3.76
CA ASP A 572 -20.54 -6.93 -2.40
C ASP A 572 -20.03 -5.47 -2.41
N PHE A 573 -20.39 -4.68 -1.40
CA PHE A 573 -20.18 -3.22 -1.38
C PHE A 573 -19.61 -2.70 -0.06
N GLY A 574 -18.49 -1.98 -0.12
CA GLY A 574 -17.84 -1.32 1.02
C GLY A 574 -18.26 0.14 1.18
N ILE A 575 -18.87 0.46 2.33
CA ILE A 575 -19.41 1.77 2.68
C ILE A 575 -18.70 2.23 3.95
N ALA A 576 -17.56 2.91 3.82
CA ALA A 576 -16.70 3.22 4.95
C ALA A 576 -16.90 4.66 5.48
N THR A 577 -16.54 5.67 4.69
CA THR A 577 -16.60 7.08 5.11
C THR A 577 -18.02 7.52 5.46
N THR A 578 -19.03 7.03 4.72
CA THR A 578 -20.45 7.31 4.99
C THR A 578 -20.87 6.77 6.36
N SER A 579 -20.39 5.58 6.76
CA SER A 579 -20.59 5.05 8.11
C SER A 579 -19.88 5.87 9.19
N LEU A 580 -18.68 6.38 8.92
CA LEU A 580 -18.02 7.33 9.84
C LEU A 580 -18.83 8.63 9.98
N ILE A 581 -19.43 9.14 8.90
CA ILE A 581 -20.29 10.34 8.94
C ILE A 581 -21.54 10.05 9.75
N ALA A 582 -22.18 8.89 9.56
CA ALA A 582 -23.34 8.46 10.36
C ALA A 582 -23.02 8.37 11.86
N MET A 583 -21.78 7.99 12.22
CA MET A 583 -21.32 8.01 13.62
C MET A 583 -20.96 9.41 14.15
N GLY A 584 -20.89 10.44 13.30
CA GLY A 584 -20.64 11.83 13.72
C GLY A 584 -19.46 12.52 13.04
N CYS A 585 -18.78 11.91 12.07
CA CYS A 585 -17.67 12.57 11.36
C CYS A 585 -18.15 13.81 10.61
N ILE A 586 -17.48 14.95 10.84
CA ILE A 586 -17.77 16.24 10.21
C ILE A 586 -16.76 16.62 9.11
N MET A 587 -15.95 15.65 8.63
CA MET A 587 -15.00 15.81 7.53
C MET A 587 -14.00 16.98 7.67
N VAL A 588 -13.54 17.27 8.89
CA VAL A 588 -12.55 18.34 9.16
C VAL A 588 -11.13 18.03 8.66
N ARG A 589 -10.87 16.75 8.31
CA ARG A 589 -9.61 16.21 7.75
C ARG A 589 -8.37 16.33 8.65
N GLN A 590 -8.54 16.12 9.96
CA GLN A 590 -7.48 16.13 10.98
C GLN A 590 -7.19 14.74 11.57
N CYS A 591 -7.56 13.68 10.87
CA CYS A 591 -7.46 12.29 11.36
C CYS A 591 -6.03 11.89 11.75
N HIS A 592 -5.04 12.45 11.05
CA HIS A 592 -3.61 12.23 11.29
C HIS A 592 -3.07 13.03 12.48
N SER A 593 -3.77 14.07 12.93
CA SER A 593 -3.27 15.02 13.93
C SER A 593 -3.58 14.61 15.38
N ASN A 594 -4.35 13.54 15.59
CA ASN A 594 -4.90 13.14 16.90
C ASN A 594 -5.84 14.17 17.54
N THR A 595 -6.33 15.15 16.78
CA THR A 595 -7.20 16.22 17.27
C THR A 595 -8.63 16.08 16.75
N CYS A 596 -9.15 14.85 16.66
CA CYS A 596 -10.50 14.63 16.14
C CYS A 596 -11.53 15.26 17.09
N PRO A 597 -12.34 16.25 16.66
CA PRO A 597 -13.22 16.99 17.57
C PRO A 597 -14.42 16.17 18.08
N VAL A 598 -14.68 15.01 17.45
CA VAL A 598 -15.85 14.15 17.69
C VAL A 598 -15.46 12.73 18.12
N GLY A 599 -14.23 12.53 18.59
CA GLY A 599 -13.79 11.25 19.17
C GLY A 599 -13.66 10.05 18.21
N ILE A 600 -13.71 10.25 16.89
CA ILE A 600 -13.66 9.15 15.91
C ILE A 600 -12.22 8.75 15.55
N CYS A 601 -11.37 9.70 15.14
CA CYS A 601 -10.02 9.41 14.63
C CYS A 601 -8.94 9.90 15.60
N THR A 602 -9.05 9.55 16.88
CA THR A 602 -8.14 10.00 17.94
C THR A 602 -7.91 8.91 18.99
N GLN A 603 -6.72 8.91 19.59
CA GLN A 603 -6.37 8.11 20.77
C GLN A 603 -6.30 8.96 22.04
N ASP A 604 -6.45 10.29 21.93
CA ASP A 604 -6.58 11.18 23.08
C ASP A 604 -7.87 10.88 23.85
N GLU A 605 -7.75 10.63 25.15
CA GLU A 605 -8.86 10.19 26.00
C GLU A 605 -9.95 11.26 26.15
N GLU A 606 -9.57 12.53 26.32
CA GLU A 606 -10.52 13.64 26.46
C GLU A 606 -11.31 13.88 25.16
N LEU A 607 -10.68 13.71 24.01
CA LEU A 607 -11.36 13.77 22.72
C LEU A 607 -12.22 12.53 22.45
N ARG A 608 -11.81 11.34 22.92
CA ARG A 608 -12.62 10.10 22.82
C ARG A 608 -13.93 10.21 23.60
N LYS A 609 -13.94 10.88 24.76
CA LYS A 609 -15.17 11.17 25.53
C LYS A 609 -16.23 11.95 24.73
N LYS A 610 -15.84 12.62 23.63
CA LYS A 610 -16.76 13.35 22.74
C LYS A 610 -17.41 12.46 21.67
N PHE A 611 -17.09 11.17 21.63
CA PHE A 611 -17.70 10.23 20.68
C PHE A 611 -19.18 9.99 21.02
N THR A 612 -20.04 10.18 20.03
CA THR A 612 -21.51 10.01 20.16
C THR A 612 -22.09 9.07 19.11
N GLY A 613 -21.24 8.31 18.42
CA GLY A 613 -21.66 7.27 17.49
C GLY A 613 -22.27 6.09 18.24
N THR A 614 -23.27 5.44 17.63
CA THR A 614 -23.90 4.26 18.22
C THR A 614 -24.10 3.19 17.15
N PRO A 615 -24.18 1.90 17.53
CA PRO A 615 -24.45 0.84 16.58
C PRO A 615 -25.76 1.06 15.81
N GLU A 616 -26.79 1.59 16.46
CA GLU A 616 -28.12 1.87 15.88
C GLU A 616 -28.02 2.85 14.71
N LYS A 617 -27.26 3.95 14.85
CA LYS A 617 -27.04 4.91 13.74
C LYS A 617 -26.42 4.25 12.51
N VAL A 618 -25.50 3.31 12.74
CA VAL A 618 -24.84 2.56 11.65
C VAL A 618 -25.82 1.55 11.04
N VAL A 619 -26.59 0.83 11.86
CA VAL A 619 -27.65 -0.08 11.41
C VAL A 619 -28.69 0.66 10.56
N ASN A 620 -29.12 1.84 11.00
CA ASN A 620 -30.07 2.68 10.27
C ASN A 620 -29.51 3.08 8.90
N LEU A 621 -28.26 3.54 8.84
CA LEU A 621 -27.59 3.86 7.56
C LEU A 621 -27.68 2.70 6.56
N PHE A 622 -27.24 1.50 6.97
CA PHE A 622 -27.23 0.34 6.07
C PHE A 622 -28.64 -0.14 5.72
N SER A 623 -29.62 0.08 6.60
CA SER A 623 -31.02 -0.25 6.35
C SER A 623 -31.65 0.71 5.34
N PHE A 624 -31.36 2.00 5.45
CA PHE A 624 -31.83 3.01 4.49
C PHE A 624 -31.23 2.81 3.10
N ILE A 625 -29.92 2.52 3.01
CA ILE A 625 -29.27 2.22 1.74
C ILE A 625 -29.88 0.95 1.12
N ALA A 626 -30.14 -0.08 1.92
CA ALA A 626 -30.77 -1.30 1.44
C ALA A 626 -32.21 -1.06 0.96
N GLU A 627 -32.99 -0.23 1.65
CA GLU A 627 -34.34 0.11 1.22
C GLU A 627 -34.34 0.92 -0.08
N GLU A 628 -33.44 1.88 -0.23
CA GLU A 628 -33.27 2.62 -1.49
C GLU A 628 -32.85 1.69 -2.65
N VAL A 629 -32.02 0.68 -2.38
CA VAL A 629 -31.71 -0.37 -3.38
C VAL A 629 -32.97 -1.11 -3.79
N ARG A 630 -33.86 -1.47 -2.85
CA ARG A 630 -35.12 -2.16 -3.16
C ARG A 630 -36.05 -1.30 -4.00
N GLU A 631 -36.21 -0.02 -3.63
CA GLU A 631 -37.01 0.94 -4.40
C GLU A 631 -36.50 1.09 -5.83
N ILE A 632 -35.17 1.16 -6.01
CA ILE A 632 -34.55 1.23 -7.34
C ILE A 632 -34.80 -0.07 -8.11
N LEU A 633 -34.54 -1.24 -7.53
CA LEU A 633 -34.78 -2.53 -8.19
C LEU A 633 -36.24 -2.71 -8.62
N ALA A 634 -37.19 -2.34 -7.75
CA ALA A 634 -38.62 -2.34 -8.04
C ALA A 634 -38.95 -1.44 -9.24
N SER A 635 -38.41 -0.21 -9.26
CA SER A 635 -38.59 0.73 -10.37
C SER A 635 -38.02 0.24 -11.70
N LEU A 636 -36.97 -0.58 -11.65
CA LEU A 636 -36.31 -1.17 -12.81
C LEU A 636 -36.93 -2.52 -13.23
N GLY A 637 -37.84 -3.09 -12.43
CA GLY A 637 -38.51 -4.35 -12.73
C GLY A 637 -37.71 -5.62 -12.41
N PHE A 638 -36.83 -5.58 -11.39
CA PHE A 638 -35.99 -6.71 -10.97
C PHE A 638 -36.25 -7.08 -9.51
N LYS A 639 -36.24 -8.37 -9.19
CA LYS A 639 -36.57 -8.87 -7.85
C LYS A 639 -35.35 -8.97 -6.92
N SER A 640 -34.14 -8.95 -7.46
CA SER A 640 -32.92 -9.09 -6.67
C SER A 640 -31.71 -8.40 -7.31
N LEU A 641 -30.72 -8.06 -6.49
CA LEU A 641 -29.41 -7.58 -6.92
C LEU A 641 -28.74 -8.57 -7.87
N ASN A 642 -28.86 -9.88 -7.63
CA ASN A 642 -28.24 -10.90 -8.48
C ASN A 642 -28.70 -10.82 -9.94
N GLU A 643 -29.95 -10.44 -10.22
CA GLU A 643 -30.45 -10.30 -11.59
C GLU A 643 -29.79 -9.18 -12.39
N ILE A 644 -29.18 -8.21 -11.69
CA ILE A 644 -28.56 -7.04 -12.31
C ILE A 644 -27.02 -7.06 -12.23
N VAL A 645 -26.40 -8.01 -11.52
CA VAL A 645 -24.93 -8.04 -11.41
C VAL A 645 -24.30 -8.25 -12.79
N GLY A 646 -23.42 -7.33 -13.20
CA GLY A 646 -22.73 -7.37 -14.49
C GLY A 646 -23.62 -7.00 -15.69
N ARG A 647 -24.85 -6.51 -15.46
CA ARG A 647 -25.80 -6.06 -16.48
C ARG A 647 -25.58 -4.59 -16.86
N THR A 648 -24.40 -4.28 -17.41
CA THR A 648 -24.07 -2.92 -17.90
C THR A 648 -24.97 -2.43 -19.04
N ASP A 649 -25.73 -3.30 -19.71
CA ASP A 649 -26.79 -2.95 -20.66
C ASP A 649 -27.95 -2.16 -20.01
N LEU A 650 -28.08 -2.24 -18.69
CA LEU A 650 -29.01 -1.45 -17.89
C LEU A 650 -28.48 -0.04 -17.57
N LEU A 651 -27.30 0.31 -18.07
CA LEU A 651 -26.70 1.63 -17.92
C LEU A 651 -26.58 2.30 -19.29
N LYS A 652 -26.84 3.60 -19.34
CA LYS A 652 -26.60 4.44 -20.52
C LYS A 652 -25.89 5.72 -20.12
N GLN A 653 -25.00 6.20 -20.98
CA GLN A 653 -24.41 7.52 -20.82
C GLN A 653 -25.46 8.59 -21.15
N VAL A 654 -25.78 9.45 -20.18
CA VAL A 654 -26.75 10.53 -20.32
C VAL A 654 -26.11 11.91 -20.42
N SER A 655 -24.83 12.02 -20.10
CA SER A 655 -24.09 13.28 -20.14
C SER A 655 -22.67 13.08 -20.69
N ARG A 656 -22.19 14.06 -21.46
CA ARG A 656 -20.77 14.18 -21.83
C ARG A 656 -19.98 15.07 -20.86
N GLY A 657 -20.61 15.51 -19.76
CA GLY A 657 -20.00 16.42 -18.80
C GLY A 657 -19.91 17.85 -19.35
N SER A 658 -18.78 18.52 -19.13
CA SER A 658 -18.56 19.91 -19.56
C SER A 658 -18.43 20.04 -21.09
N ALA A 659 -18.80 21.20 -21.64
CA ALA A 659 -18.71 21.51 -23.07
C ALA A 659 -17.29 21.53 -23.68
N ASN A 660 -16.25 21.22 -22.91
CA ASN A 660 -14.86 21.08 -23.40
C ASN A 660 -14.46 19.60 -23.53
N LEU A 661 -15.33 18.66 -23.16
CA LEU A 661 -15.11 17.21 -23.24
C LEU A 661 -15.67 16.66 -24.55
N ASP A 662 -15.15 17.15 -25.67
CA ASP A 662 -15.70 16.90 -27.01
C ASP A 662 -15.70 15.39 -27.36
N ASP A 663 -14.74 14.62 -26.82
CA ASP A 663 -14.53 13.19 -27.09
C ASP A 663 -14.77 12.27 -25.86
N LEU A 664 -15.59 12.66 -24.88
CA LEU A 664 -15.84 11.79 -23.72
C LEU A 664 -16.60 10.51 -24.11
N ASP A 665 -15.94 9.38 -23.93
CA ASP A 665 -16.43 8.04 -24.27
C ASP A 665 -16.41 7.10 -23.05
N LEU A 666 -17.60 6.76 -22.56
CA LEU A 666 -17.79 5.80 -21.46
C LEU A 666 -18.09 4.38 -21.94
N ASN A 667 -18.14 4.12 -23.25
CA ASN A 667 -18.44 2.80 -23.79
C ASN A 667 -17.55 1.68 -23.23
N PRO A 668 -16.24 1.87 -22.96
CA PRO A 668 -15.41 0.84 -22.34
C PRO A 668 -15.92 0.33 -20.97
N LEU A 669 -16.74 1.13 -20.26
CA LEU A 669 -17.40 0.72 -19.02
C LEU A 669 -18.68 -0.08 -19.27
N LEU A 670 -19.32 0.12 -20.43
CA LEU A 670 -20.64 -0.40 -20.75
C LEU A 670 -20.59 -1.71 -21.56
N VAL A 671 -19.46 -2.00 -22.21
CA VAL A 671 -19.25 -3.24 -22.95
C VAL A 671 -19.35 -4.45 -22.02
N GLN A 672 -20.13 -5.45 -22.45
CA GLN A 672 -20.27 -6.73 -21.78
C GLN A 672 -19.34 -7.76 -22.41
N ALA A 673 -18.63 -8.51 -21.57
CA ALA A 673 -17.95 -9.72 -22.00
C ALA A 673 -18.98 -10.83 -22.28
N ASP A 674 -18.67 -11.70 -23.25
CA ASP A 674 -19.46 -12.91 -23.49
C ASP A 674 -19.28 -13.87 -22.32
N PRO A 675 -20.37 -14.22 -21.60
CA PRO A 675 -20.32 -15.16 -20.48
C PRO A 675 -20.00 -16.61 -20.88
N GLY A 676 -20.20 -16.98 -22.15
CA GLY A 676 -20.22 -18.40 -22.53
C GLY A 676 -21.26 -19.15 -21.69
N GLU A 677 -20.84 -20.26 -21.08
CA GLU A 677 -21.72 -21.11 -20.24
C GLU A 677 -21.93 -20.59 -18.80
N TYR A 678 -21.08 -19.67 -18.32
CA TYR A 678 -21.08 -19.24 -16.91
C TYR A 678 -21.62 -17.82 -16.75
N PRO A 679 -22.31 -17.48 -15.65
CA PRO A 679 -22.81 -16.14 -15.45
C PRO A 679 -21.69 -15.13 -15.16
N ARG A 680 -22.02 -13.84 -15.33
CA ARG A 680 -21.15 -12.69 -15.05
C ARG A 680 -21.06 -12.30 -13.57
N TYR A 681 -21.53 -13.17 -12.68
CA TYR A 681 -21.56 -12.96 -11.23
C TYR A 681 -21.18 -14.24 -10.49
N CYS A 682 -20.88 -14.13 -9.19
CA CYS A 682 -20.45 -15.28 -8.40
C CYS A 682 -21.62 -16.26 -8.18
N LEU A 683 -21.49 -17.49 -8.69
CA LEU A 683 -22.49 -18.55 -8.46
C LEU A 683 -22.35 -19.16 -7.07
N LYS A 684 -21.12 -19.47 -6.68
CA LYS A 684 -20.81 -20.20 -5.44
C LYS A 684 -20.11 -19.26 -4.47
N ARG A 685 -20.84 -18.82 -3.45
CA ARG A 685 -20.30 -17.99 -2.37
C ARG A 685 -19.62 -18.80 -1.27
N GLU A 686 -19.27 -20.05 -1.52
CA GLU A 686 -18.52 -20.91 -0.60
C GLU A 686 -17.01 -20.64 -0.71
N ARG A 687 -16.24 -21.12 0.26
CA ARG A 687 -14.78 -21.06 0.22
C ARG A 687 -14.27 -22.07 -0.81
N LYS A 688 -13.28 -21.68 -1.62
CA LYS A 688 -12.54 -22.60 -2.49
C LYS A 688 -11.59 -23.46 -1.66
N GLU A 689 -11.68 -24.76 -1.82
CA GLU A 689 -10.76 -25.69 -1.18
C GLU A 689 -9.34 -25.62 -1.77
N VAL A 690 -8.36 -25.98 -0.95
CA VAL A 690 -6.95 -26.11 -1.33
C VAL A 690 -6.46 -27.51 -1.00
N PRO A 691 -5.42 -28.01 -1.69
CA PRO A 691 -4.83 -29.30 -1.38
C PRO A 691 -4.39 -29.40 0.08
N ASP A 692 -4.47 -30.61 0.63
CA ASP A 692 -3.92 -30.91 1.95
C ASP A 692 -2.38 -30.88 1.92
N SER A 693 -1.78 -30.61 3.08
CA SER A 693 -0.35 -30.79 3.32
C SER A 693 -0.08 -32.06 4.14
N LEU A 694 1.18 -32.28 4.50
CA LEU A 694 1.60 -33.30 5.46
C LEU A 694 0.81 -33.22 6.79
N ASP A 695 0.32 -32.04 7.13
CA ASP A 695 -0.52 -31.81 8.31
C ASP A 695 -1.76 -32.69 8.37
N LYS A 696 -2.35 -33.09 7.23
CA LYS A 696 -3.49 -34.02 7.26
C LYS A 696 -3.13 -35.32 7.97
N GLN A 697 -1.95 -35.85 7.64
CA GLN A 697 -1.43 -37.07 8.25
C GLN A 697 -1.02 -36.82 9.70
N ILE A 698 -0.32 -35.70 9.97
CA ILE A 698 0.08 -35.33 11.33
C ILE A 698 -1.14 -35.22 12.26
N ILE A 699 -2.21 -34.58 11.81
CA ILE A 699 -3.45 -34.41 12.59
C ILE A 699 -4.10 -35.78 12.82
N LYS A 700 -4.21 -36.62 11.79
CA LYS A 700 -4.75 -37.97 11.92
C LYS A 700 -4.00 -38.77 12.99
N ASP A 701 -2.68 -38.69 13.02
CA ASP A 701 -1.83 -39.45 13.94
C ASP A 701 -1.79 -38.84 15.36
N SER A 702 -2.10 -37.54 15.50
CA SER A 702 -1.98 -36.81 16.77
C SER A 702 -3.30 -36.58 17.51
N LEU A 703 -4.45 -36.60 16.83
CA LEU A 703 -5.72 -36.12 17.40
C LEU A 703 -6.09 -36.82 18.72
N SER A 704 -6.04 -38.15 18.75
CA SER A 704 -6.35 -38.93 19.96
C SER A 704 -5.34 -38.71 21.11
N LEU A 705 -4.09 -38.37 20.78
CA LEU A 705 -3.03 -38.11 21.76
C LEU A 705 -3.21 -36.72 22.38
N ILE A 706 -3.58 -35.72 21.56
CA ILE A 706 -3.89 -34.35 22.00
C ILE A 706 -5.12 -34.35 22.93
N GLU A 707 -6.16 -35.10 22.57
CA GLU A 707 -7.37 -35.24 23.41
C GLU A 707 -7.04 -35.77 24.81
N LYS A 708 -6.20 -36.81 24.87
CA LYS A 708 -5.70 -37.42 26.11
C LYS A 708 -4.67 -36.54 26.86
N GLY A 709 -4.21 -35.45 26.25
CA GLY A 709 -3.19 -34.57 26.82
C GLY A 709 -1.81 -35.24 26.96
N GLN A 710 -1.53 -36.22 26.11
CA GLN A 710 -0.25 -36.94 26.11
C GLN A 710 0.81 -36.13 25.38
N LYS A 711 2.03 -36.14 25.91
CA LYS A 711 3.22 -35.66 25.19
C LYS A 711 3.71 -36.76 24.25
N PHE A 712 3.95 -36.46 22.98
CA PHE A 712 4.33 -37.46 21.99
C PHE A 712 5.29 -36.93 20.92
N GLN A 713 5.87 -37.87 20.18
CA GLN A 713 6.78 -37.60 19.06
C GLN A 713 6.27 -38.31 17.80
N LEU A 714 6.32 -37.61 16.66
CA LEU A 714 6.05 -38.16 15.34
C LEU A 714 7.26 -37.96 14.41
N SER A 715 7.38 -38.77 13.37
CA SER A 715 8.50 -38.71 12.44
C SER A 715 8.05 -38.94 11.00
N TYR A 716 8.45 -38.04 10.09
CA TYR A 716 8.06 -38.07 8.68
C TYR A 716 9.21 -37.69 7.76
N ALA A 717 9.14 -38.15 6.50
CA ALA A 717 9.93 -37.58 5.43
C ALA A 717 9.27 -36.28 4.93
N VAL A 718 10.07 -35.26 4.64
CA VAL A 718 9.61 -33.97 4.10
C VAL A 718 10.27 -33.67 2.75
N LYS A 719 9.52 -33.04 1.84
CA LYS A 719 9.96 -32.63 0.51
C LYS A 719 9.59 -31.16 0.30
N ASN A 720 10.28 -30.48 -0.62
CA ASN A 720 10.01 -29.09 -0.95
C ASN A 720 8.56 -28.83 -1.42
N THR A 721 7.85 -29.86 -1.87
CA THR A 721 6.42 -29.82 -2.22
C THR A 721 5.48 -29.80 -1.01
N HIS A 722 5.94 -30.21 0.17
CA HIS A 722 5.19 -30.16 1.42
C HIS A 722 5.32 -28.75 2.04
N ARG A 723 4.31 -27.92 1.79
CA ARG A 723 4.26 -26.50 2.18
C ARG A 723 3.43 -26.30 3.45
N SER A 724 3.77 -25.28 4.24
CA SER A 724 3.01 -24.88 5.44
C SER A 724 2.88 -26.00 6.48
N VAL A 725 3.90 -26.84 6.62
CA VAL A 725 3.90 -27.96 7.57
C VAL A 725 3.87 -27.43 9.01
N GLY A 726 2.94 -27.92 9.83
CA GLY A 726 2.65 -27.49 11.20
C GLY A 726 1.57 -26.42 11.33
N THR A 727 1.18 -25.77 10.23
CA THR A 727 0.23 -24.64 10.25
C THR A 727 -1.21 -25.08 10.54
N ARG A 728 -1.70 -26.15 9.89
CA ARG A 728 -3.06 -26.64 10.14
C ARG A 728 -3.16 -27.31 11.50
N LEU A 729 -2.11 -28.00 11.95
CA LEU A 729 -2.06 -28.51 13.32
C LEU A 729 -2.23 -27.37 14.35
N SER A 730 -1.57 -26.24 14.12
CA SER A 730 -1.71 -25.05 14.95
C SER A 730 -3.15 -24.54 14.98
N SER A 731 -3.83 -24.49 13.83
CA SER A 731 -5.26 -24.15 13.75
C SER A 731 -6.14 -25.07 14.60
N VAL A 732 -5.94 -26.39 14.48
CA VAL A 732 -6.73 -27.40 15.21
C VAL A 732 -6.57 -27.20 16.72
N ILE A 733 -5.35 -26.98 17.20
CA ILE A 733 -5.10 -26.79 18.62
C ILE A 733 -5.70 -25.45 19.10
N THR A 734 -5.47 -24.35 18.38
CA THR A 734 -6.01 -23.03 18.73
C THR A 734 -7.54 -23.01 18.78
N THR A 735 -8.22 -23.78 17.94
CA THR A 735 -9.68 -23.74 17.83
C THR A 735 -10.37 -24.82 18.65
N GLN A 736 -9.96 -26.09 18.52
CA GLN A 736 -10.64 -27.24 19.12
C GLN A 736 -10.12 -27.53 20.54
N PHE A 737 -8.85 -27.21 20.82
CA PHE A 737 -8.19 -27.53 22.07
C PHE A 737 -7.81 -26.29 22.90
N LYS A 738 -8.52 -25.17 22.70
CA LYS A 738 -8.26 -23.87 23.37
C LYS A 738 -8.16 -23.92 24.90
N ASN A 739 -8.82 -24.88 25.55
CA ASN A 739 -8.81 -25.05 27.01
C ASN A 739 -7.69 -25.98 27.51
N LYS A 740 -6.97 -26.65 26.61
CA LYS A 740 -5.87 -27.56 26.95
C LYS A 740 -4.58 -26.75 27.04
N LYS A 741 -3.92 -26.80 28.20
CA LYS A 741 -2.59 -26.24 28.36
C LYS A 741 -1.57 -27.24 27.80
N LEU A 742 -0.98 -26.90 26.65
CA LEU A 742 0.18 -27.64 26.15
C LEU A 742 1.42 -27.21 26.92
N THR A 743 2.15 -28.18 27.46
CA THR A 743 3.46 -27.95 28.05
C THR A 743 4.51 -27.69 26.97
N GLU A 744 5.72 -27.30 27.38
CA GLU A 744 6.81 -27.11 26.42
C GLU A 744 7.18 -28.42 25.71
N ASP A 745 7.37 -28.32 24.40
CA ASP A 745 7.66 -29.45 23.50
C ASP A 745 6.66 -30.61 23.65
N HIS A 746 5.37 -30.29 23.87
CA HIS A 746 4.31 -31.30 24.03
C HIS A 746 4.14 -32.16 22.78
N ILE A 747 4.32 -31.57 21.61
CA ILE A 747 4.21 -32.22 20.31
C ILE A 747 5.52 -32.02 19.57
N LEU A 748 6.32 -33.09 19.45
CA LEU A 748 7.57 -33.08 18.69
C LEU A 748 7.37 -33.75 17.33
N ILE A 749 7.60 -33.01 16.24
CA ILE A 749 7.52 -33.54 14.89
C ILE A 749 8.92 -33.49 14.28
N LYS A 750 9.49 -34.67 14.03
CA LYS A 750 10.78 -34.82 13.36
C LYS A 750 10.57 -35.00 11.86
N LEU A 751 11.25 -34.18 11.08
CA LEU A 751 11.16 -34.13 9.63
C LEU A 751 12.54 -34.40 9.06
N ARG A 752 12.63 -35.29 8.05
CA ARG A 752 13.89 -35.56 7.33
C ARG A 752 13.74 -35.24 5.85
N GLY A 753 14.63 -34.40 5.31
CA GLY A 753 14.61 -33.94 3.92
C GLY A 753 14.59 -32.42 3.82
N SER A 754 13.97 -31.89 2.76
CA SER A 754 13.86 -30.45 2.51
C SER A 754 12.43 -29.99 2.77
N ALA A 755 12.21 -29.04 3.66
CA ALA A 755 10.88 -28.49 3.91
C ALA A 755 10.51 -27.44 2.85
N GLY A 756 9.29 -27.51 2.32
CA GLY A 756 8.77 -26.49 1.42
C GLY A 756 8.54 -25.14 2.11
N GLN A 757 8.00 -24.21 1.32
CA GLN A 757 7.68 -22.86 1.77
C GLN A 757 6.80 -22.84 3.04
N SER A 758 7.02 -21.85 3.90
CA SER A 758 6.20 -21.57 5.08
C SER A 758 6.23 -22.65 6.18
N LEU A 759 7.35 -23.36 6.34
CA LEU A 759 7.53 -24.31 7.45
C LEU A 759 7.21 -23.67 8.81
N GLY A 760 6.29 -24.28 9.56
CA GLY A 760 5.90 -23.83 10.89
C GLY A 760 5.21 -22.46 10.92
N ALA A 761 4.66 -22.00 9.79
CA ALA A 761 3.96 -20.72 9.74
C ALA A 761 2.80 -20.71 10.75
N PHE A 762 2.71 -19.62 11.53
CA PHE A 762 1.75 -19.43 12.62
C PHE A 762 1.81 -20.50 13.71
N GLY A 763 2.95 -21.20 13.86
CA GLY A 763 3.16 -22.24 14.84
C GLY A 763 2.96 -21.76 16.27
N ILE A 764 2.08 -22.42 17.02
CA ILE A 764 1.76 -22.07 18.42
C ILE A 764 2.63 -22.78 19.46
N SER A 765 2.63 -22.26 20.68
CA SER A 765 3.34 -22.87 21.82
C SER A 765 2.94 -24.33 22.05
N GLY A 766 3.92 -25.14 22.45
CA GLY A 766 3.78 -26.59 22.65
C GLY A 766 4.14 -27.43 21.43
N ILE A 767 4.20 -26.85 20.23
CA ILE A 767 4.69 -27.52 19.02
C ILE A 767 6.20 -27.30 18.87
N LYS A 768 6.93 -28.38 18.61
CA LYS A 768 8.35 -28.36 18.21
C LYS A 768 8.51 -29.08 16.88
N LEU A 769 9.03 -28.38 15.88
CA LEU A 769 9.38 -28.93 14.56
C LEU A 769 10.90 -29.06 14.49
N GLU A 770 11.40 -30.27 14.24
CA GLU A 770 12.84 -30.54 14.08
C GLU A 770 13.09 -31.06 12.67
N VAL A 771 13.79 -30.28 11.84
CA VAL A 771 14.16 -30.63 10.48
C VAL A 771 15.62 -31.05 10.43
N THR A 772 15.85 -32.29 10.02
CA THR A 772 17.17 -32.81 9.64
C THR A 772 17.30 -32.74 8.11
N GLY A 773 18.00 -31.72 7.62
CA GLY A 773 18.08 -31.32 6.22
C GLY A 773 18.08 -29.80 6.10
N ASP A 774 17.16 -29.26 5.29
CA ASP A 774 17.05 -27.82 4.99
C ASP A 774 15.57 -27.37 4.88
N ALA A 775 15.35 -26.06 4.74
CA ALA A 775 14.04 -25.50 4.47
C ALA A 775 14.11 -24.33 3.47
N ASN A 776 13.01 -24.10 2.74
CA ASN A 776 12.86 -22.98 1.82
C ASN A 776 12.49 -21.68 2.56
N ASP A 777 11.90 -20.69 1.87
CA ASP A 777 11.55 -19.39 2.44
C ASP A 777 10.43 -19.47 3.49
N TYR A 778 10.27 -18.38 4.23
CA TYR A 778 9.17 -18.14 5.16
C TYR A 778 9.13 -19.08 6.38
N VAL A 779 10.26 -19.70 6.75
CA VAL A 779 10.36 -20.49 7.98
C VAL A 779 9.90 -19.65 9.17
N GLY A 780 8.95 -20.17 9.94
CA GLY A 780 8.38 -19.47 11.09
C GLY A 780 7.67 -18.15 10.75
N LYS A 781 7.15 -17.99 9.52
CA LYS A 781 6.29 -16.86 9.17
C LYS A 781 5.15 -16.70 10.18
N GLY A 782 5.05 -15.52 10.79
CA GLY A 782 4.05 -15.26 11.84
C GLY A 782 4.13 -16.20 13.05
N LEU A 783 5.32 -16.72 13.39
CA LEU A 783 5.51 -17.64 14.53
C LEU A 783 4.80 -17.13 15.79
N SER A 784 4.02 -18.00 16.44
CA SER A 784 3.09 -17.66 17.53
C SER A 784 3.32 -18.53 18.78
N GLY A 785 4.54 -19.01 18.98
CA GLY A 785 5.01 -19.71 20.19
C GLY A 785 5.73 -21.02 19.92
N ALA A 786 5.64 -21.58 18.71
CA ALA A 786 6.29 -22.85 18.39
C ALA A 786 7.82 -22.74 18.40
N LYS A 787 8.48 -23.90 18.52
CA LYS A 787 9.92 -24.04 18.30
C LYS A 787 10.20 -24.69 16.95
N ILE A 788 11.13 -24.12 16.20
CA ILE A 788 11.59 -24.67 14.92
C ILE A 788 13.10 -24.84 15.01
N ILE A 789 13.57 -26.05 14.77
CA ILE A 789 14.98 -26.43 14.76
C ILE A 789 15.30 -26.93 13.36
N VAL A 790 16.32 -26.38 12.72
CA VAL A 790 16.79 -26.83 11.40
C VAL A 790 18.29 -27.12 11.50
N LYS A 791 18.69 -28.34 11.16
CA LYS A 791 20.08 -28.78 11.23
C LYS A 791 20.42 -29.71 10.06
N PRO A 792 21.67 -29.73 9.60
CA PRO A 792 22.09 -30.67 8.57
C PRO A 792 22.00 -32.12 9.09
N VAL A 793 22.11 -33.08 8.16
CA VAL A 793 22.21 -34.50 8.51
C VAL A 793 23.48 -34.74 9.34
N SER A 794 23.38 -35.61 10.35
CA SER A 794 24.54 -36.04 11.14
C SER A 794 25.65 -36.59 10.22
N ASN A 795 26.90 -36.26 10.52
CA ASN A 795 28.10 -36.60 9.71
C ASN A 795 28.17 -35.90 8.33
N SER A 796 27.43 -34.81 8.14
CA SER A 796 27.66 -33.93 6.98
C SER A 796 29.03 -33.25 7.07
N GLU A 797 29.75 -33.20 5.95
CA GLU A 797 30.99 -32.41 5.80
C GLU A 797 30.72 -30.90 5.64
N ILE A 798 29.44 -30.51 5.56
CA ILE A 798 29.01 -29.12 5.41
C ILE A 798 29.44 -28.30 6.63
N GLN A 799 30.22 -27.25 6.38
CA GLN A 799 30.46 -26.21 7.36
C GLN A 799 29.21 -25.34 7.50
N THR A 800 28.50 -25.49 8.62
CA THR A 800 27.22 -24.82 8.89
C THR A 800 27.29 -23.31 8.70
N SER A 801 28.29 -22.64 9.27
CA SER A 801 28.45 -21.18 9.16
C SER A 801 28.76 -20.62 7.76
N LYS A 802 29.03 -21.48 6.77
CA LYS A 802 29.33 -21.09 5.38
C LYS A 802 28.29 -21.55 4.37
N ASN A 803 27.19 -22.17 4.82
CA ASN A 803 26.20 -22.75 3.92
C ASN A 803 24.78 -22.32 4.33
N THR A 804 23.98 -21.99 3.33
CA THR A 804 22.56 -21.69 3.51
C THR A 804 21.80 -22.93 3.93
N ILE A 805 20.91 -22.78 4.91
CA ILE A 805 20.04 -23.87 5.41
C ILE A 805 18.55 -23.49 5.44
N ILE A 806 18.26 -22.18 5.48
CA ILE A 806 16.90 -21.63 5.39
C ILE A 806 16.87 -20.45 4.41
N GLY A 807 15.74 -20.29 3.72
CA GLY A 807 15.58 -19.25 2.70
C GLY A 807 15.32 -17.84 3.24
N ASN A 808 14.48 -17.12 2.53
CA ASN A 808 14.21 -15.69 2.68
C ASN A 808 13.04 -15.39 3.61
N THR A 809 12.95 -14.14 4.08
CA THR A 809 11.78 -13.61 4.82
C THR A 809 11.39 -14.51 6.01
N VAL A 810 12.40 -15.13 6.63
CA VAL A 810 12.26 -15.99 7.80
C VAL A 810 11.76 -15.17 8.99
N LEU A 811 10.87 -15.75 9.79
CA LEU A 811 10.23 -15.10 10.95
C LEU A 811 9.44 -13.82 10.62
N TYR A 812 8.97 -13.68 9.38
CA TYR A 812 8.24 -12.49 8.97
C TYR A 812 7.03 -12.22 9.85
N GLY A 813 7.09 -11.10 10.58
CA GLY A 813 5.99 -10.65 11.45
C GLY A 813 5.77 -11.52 12.69
N ALA A 814 6.73 -12.34 13.11
CA ALA A 814 6.53 -13.28 14.22
C ALA A 814 6.16 -12.58 15.55
N THR A 815 5.26 -13.18 16.34
CA THR A 815 4.76 -12.66 17.63
C THR A 815 4.86 -13.68 18.78
N SER A 816 5.73 -14.68 18.64
CA SER A 816 6.77 -15.17 19.57
C SER A 816 7.06 -16.66 19.28
N GLY A 817 8.00 -17.29 19.98
CA GLY A 817 8.49 -18.64 19.65
C GLY A 817 10.01 -18.64 19.46
N LEU A 818 10.57 -19.78 19.09
CA LEU A 818 12.02 -20.00 18.98
C LEU A 818 12.39 -20.59 17.62
N LEU A 819 13.42 -20.03 16.98
CA LEU A 819 14.05 -20.59 15.79
C LEU A 819 15.54 -20.85 16.04
N LEU A 820 16.01 -22.07 15.81
CA LEU A 820 17.43 -22.42 15.86
C LEU A 820 17.81 -23.07 14.54
N ALA A 821 18.72 -22.46 13.77
CA ALA A 821 19.12 -22.98 12.47
C ALA A 821 20.65 -23.06 12.35
N ALA A 822 21.19 -24.28 12.23
CA ALA A 822 22.63 -24.50 12.08
C ALA A 822 23.07 -24.25 10.64
N GLY A 823 23.03 -22.98 10.24
CA GLY A 823 23.46 -22.49 8.94
C GLY A 823 23.00 -21.07 8.66
N GLN A 824 23.28 -20.59 7.45
CA GLN A 824 22.93 -19.24 7.02
C GLN A 824 21.45 -19.13 6.60
N ALA A 825 20.86 -17.98 6.88
CA ALA A 825 19.58 -17.56 6.33
C ALA A 825 19.78 -16.70 5.07
N GLY A 826 18.79 -16.68 4.17
CA GLY A 826 18.80 -15.77 3.02
C GLY A 826 18.49 -14.31 3.37
N GLU A 827 17.95 -13.55 2.42
CA GLU A 827 17.61 -12.14 2.62
C GLU A 827 16.43 -11.94 3.58
N ARG A 828 16.39 -10.75 4.21
CA ARG A 828 15.28 -10.30 5.07
C ARG A 828 14.97 -11.24 6.23
N PHE A 829 16.00 -11.88 6.75
CA PHE A 829 15.90 -12.64 7.99
C PHE A 829 15.33 -11.76 9.12
N ALA A 830 14.33 -12.27 9.85
CA ALA A 830 13.65 -11.59 10.95
C ALA A 830 13.00 -10.24 10.57
N VAL A 831 12.62 -10.06 9.30
CA VAL A 831 11.88 -8.87 8.86
C VAL A 831 10.58 -8.73 9.66
N ARG A 832 10.34 -7.54 10.22
CA ARG A 832 9.16 -7.27 11.07
C ARG A 832 9.03 -8.20 12.30
N ASN A 833 10.09 -8.87 12.74
CA ASN A 833 10.02 -9.69 13.96
C ASN A 833 9.56 -8.83 15.15
N SER A 834 8.54 -9.31 15.86
CA SER A 834 7.87 -8.58 16.94
C SER A 834 7.86 -9.36 18.25
N GLY A 835 8.68 -10.41 18.38
CA GLY A 835 8.80 -11.14 19.64
C GLY A 835 9.48 -12.50 19.59
N ALA A 836 9.82 -13.04 18.42
CA ALA A 836 10.49 -14.34 18.33
C ALA A 836 11.97 -14.23 18.74
N THR A 837 12.47 -15.32 19.32
CA THR A 837 13.90 -15.51 19.59
C THR A 837 14.51 -16.38 18.51
N ALA A 838 15.71 -16.03 18.02
CA ALA A 838 16.36 -16.81 16.99
C ALA A 838 17.89 -16.89 17.16
N VAL A 839 18.46 -18.04 16.78
CA VAL A 839 19.92 -18.21 16.62
C VAL A 839 20.19 -18.85 15.25
N ILE A 840 21.01 -18.18 14.44
CA ILE A 840 21.43 -18.63 13.10
C ILE A 840 22.94 -18.40 12.92
N GLU A 841 23.53 -18.89 11.82
CA GLU A 841 25.00 -18.85 11.60
C GLU A 841 25.43 -17.94 10.44
N GLY A 842 24.61 -16.96 10.12
CA GLY A 842 24.84 -15.92 9.12
C GLY A 842 23.54 -15.52 8.42
N CYS A 843 23.47 -14.34 7.82
CA CYS A 843 22.30 -13.96 7.03
C CYS A 843 22.64 -13.08 5.81
N GLY A 844 21.77 -13.12 4.81
CA GLY A 844 21.83 -12.21 3.66
C GLY A 844 21.51 -10.76 4.01
N THR A 845 21.21 -9.96 2.97
CA THR A 845 20.93 -8.52 3.11
C THR A 845 19.62 -8.23 3.84
N ASN A 846 19.51 -7.03 4.41
CA ASN A 846 18.31 -6.53 5.11
C ASN A 846 17.90 -7.39 6.31
N GLY A 847 18.86 -8.01 7.01
CA GLY A 847 18.59 -8.72 8.27
C GLY A 847 18.00 -7.77 9.32
N CYS A 848 17.03 -8.25 10.11
CA CYS A 848 16.31 -7.49 11.14
C CYS A 848 15.61 -6.22 10.65
N GLU A 849 15.31 -6.11 9.34
CA GLU A 849 14.60 -4.98 8.76
C GLU A 849 13.23 -4.79 9.44
N TYR A 850 12.93 -3.57 9.88
CA TYR A 850 11.69 -3.24 10.60
C TYR A 850 11.40 -4.06 11.87
N MET A 851 12.37 -4.72 12.50
CA MET A 851 12.13 -5.48 13.74
C MET A 851 11.66 -4.55 14.89
N THR A 852 10.62 -4.98 15.62
CA THR A 852 10.00 -4.23 16.74
C THR A 852 10.07 -4.97 18.07
N GLY A 853 10.54 -6.21 18.10
CA GLY A 853 10.67 -6.99 19.32
C GLY A 853 11.33 -8.35 19.08
N GLY A 854 11.69 -9.03 20.16
CA GLY A 854 12.40 -10.31 20.13
C GLY A 854 13.91 -10.17 20.27
N THR A 855 14.60 -11.31 20.24
CA THR A 855 16.06 -11.39 20.40
C THR A 855 16.66 -12.27 19.31
N VAL A 856 17.61 -11.72 18.54
CA VAL A 856 18.26 -12.41 17.43
C VAL A 856 19.74 -12.56 17.71
N VAL A 857 20.30 -13.76 17.48
CA VAL A 857 21.74 -14.02 17.52
C VAL A 857 22.18 -14.56 16.17
N ILE A 858 23.24 -13.96 15.61
CA ILE A 858 23.82 -14.32 14.33
C ILE A 858 25.28 -14.68 14.55
N LEU A 859 25.60 -15.96 14.40
CA LEU A 859 26.92 -16.54 14.58
C LEU A 859 27.70 -16.49 13.24
N GLY A 860 27.84 -15.31 12.63
CA GLY A 860 28.54 -15.18 11.35
C GLY A 860 28.22 -13.88 10.62
N GLU A 861 28.62 -13.85 9.35
CA GLU A 861 28.48 -12.68 8.48
C GLU A 861 27.02 -12.25 8.28
N VAL A 862 26.85 -10.93 8.10
CA VAL A 862 25.57 -10.30 7.77
C VAL A 862 25.69 -9.50 6.49
N GLY A 863 24.62 -9.43 5.69
CA GLY A 863 24.60 -8.61 4.48
C GLY A 863 24.23 -7.14 4.71
N ASP A 864 24.37 -6.35 3.64
CA ASP A 864 24.05 -4.92 3.56
C ASP A 864 22.70 -4.53 4.19
N ASN A 865 22.67 -3.30 4.73
CA ASN A 865 21.46 -2.65 5.25
C ASN A 865 20.85 -3.36 6.48
N PHE A 866 21.69 -4.00 7.29
CA PHE A 866 21.29 -4.68 8.52
C PHE A 866 20.62 -3.70 9.49
N ALA A 867 19.55 -4.15 10.14
CA ALA A 867 18.75 -3.42 11.13
C ALA A 867 18.08 -2.11 10.62
N ALA A 868 17.91 -1.96 9.30
CA ALA A 868 17.22 -0.80 8.75
C ALA A 868 15.77 -0.70 9.26
N GLY A 869 15.42 0.43 9.88
CA GLY A 869 14.09 0.64 10.44
C GLY A 869 13.78 -0.24 11.65
N MET A 870 14.77 -0.90 12.26
CA MET A 870 14.60 -1.62 13.52
C MET A 870 14.32 -0.61 14.65
N THR A 871 13.16 -0.73 15.29
CA THR A 871 12.67 0.19 16.34
C THR A 871 12.38 -0.52 17.67
N GLY A 872 12.60 -1.83 17.75
CA GLY A 872 12.51 -2.59 19.00
C GLY A 872 13.17 -3.96 18.91
N GLY A 873 13.45 -4.57 20.07
CA GLY A 873 14.19 -5.83 20.18
C GLY A 873 15.70 -5.66 20.37
N MET A 874 16.42 -6.79 20.36
CA MET A 874 17.88 -6.85 20.52
C MET A 874 18.48 -7.80 19.49
N ALA A 875 19.62 -7.44 18.89
CA ALA A 875 20.38 -8.36 18.05
C ALA A 875 21.83 -8.47 18.51
N PHE A 876 22.42 -9.66 18.36
CA PHE A 876 23.83 -9.95 18.62
C PHE A 876 24.46 -10.52 17.35
N VAL A 877 25.56 -9.93 16.90
CA VAL A 877 26.24 -10.32 15.66
C VAL A 877 27.68 -10.69 15.97
N TYR A 878 28.07 -11.92 15.67
CA TYR A 878 29.43 -12.41 15.79
C TYR A 878 30.25 -12.01 14.56
N ASP A 879 31.23 -11.14 14.72
CA ASP A 879 32.04 -10.57 13.64
C ASP A 879 33.52 -10.51 14.07
N PRO A 880 34.26 -11.64 13.95
CA PRO A 880 35.67 -11.70 14.31
C PRO A 880 36.56 -10.82 13.41
N GLU A 881 36.11 -10.50 12.19
CA GLU A 881 36.86 -9.70 11.20
C GLU A 881 36.62 -8.19 11.33
N ASN A 882 35.79 -7.75 12.28
CA ASN A 882 35.46 -6.33 12.53
C ASN A 882 34.93 -5.58 11.29
N SER A 883 34.11 -6.25 10.50
CA SER A 883 33.52 -5.73 9.26
C SER A 883 32.08 -5.23 9.39
N PHE A 884 31.40 -5.51 10.51
CA PHE A 884 29.97 -5.27 10.74
C PHE A 884 29.54 -3.81 10.51
N GLU A 885 30.40 -2.85 10.84
CA GLU A 885 30.09 -1.41 10.70
C GLU A 885 29.82 -0.99 9.25
N ASN A 886 30.34 -1.74 8.28
CA ASN A 886 30.10 -1.48 6.86
C ASN A 886 28.68 -1.88 6.42
N TYR A 887 28.03 -2.78 7.16
CA TYR A 887 26.76 -3.41 6.77
C TYR A 887 25.56 -2.86 7.56
N VAL A 888 25.77 -2.38 8.78
CA VAL A 888 24.72 -1.84 9.65
C VAL A 888 24.15 -0.53 9.11
N ASN A 889 22.83 -0.37 9.17
CA ASN A 889 22.17 0.88 8.86
C ASN A 889 22.10 1.78 10.11
N PRO A 890 22.82 2.92 10.17
CA PRO A 890 22.93 3.73 11.39
C PRO A 890 21.71 4.62 11.68
N SER A 891 20.66 4.58 10.84
CA SER A 891 19.53 5.50 10.96
C SER A 891 18.76 5.32 12.28
N SER A 892 18.38 4.08 12.63
CA SER A 892 17.51 3.78 13.77
C SER A 892 18.16 3.01 14.91
N VAL A 893 19.38 2.51 14.74
CA VAL A 893 20.09 1.70 15.75
C VAL A 893 21.41 2.30 16.18
N ILE A 894 21.90 1.83 17.32
CA ILE A 894 23.30 1.91 17.76
C ILE A 894 23.86 0.50 17.87
N TRP A 895 25.19 0.37 17.85
CA TRP A 895 25.88 -0.88 18.13
C TRP A 895 27.08 -0.64 19.03
N GLN A 896 27.39 -1.62 19.86
CA GLN A 896 28.53 -1.60 20.78
C GLN A 896 29.03 -3.02 21.05
N ARG A 897 30.17 -3.17 21.72
CA ARG A 897 30.54 -4.46 22.31
C ARG A 897 29.68 -4.75 23.54
N ILE A 898 29.60 -6.01 23.94
CA ILE A 898 28.83 -6.42 25.11
C ILE A 898 29.56 -5.96 26.38
N GLU A 899 28.94 -5.08 27.17
CA GLU A 899 29.56 -4.53 28.38
C GLU A 899 29.00 -5.11 29.69
N THR A 900 27.71 -5.43 29.76
CA THR A 900 27.08 -5.87 31.01
C THR A 900 26.97 -7.39 31.10
N ASP A 901 27.12 -7.93 32.32
CA ASP A 901 27.04 -9.37 32.58
C ASP A 901 25.68 -9.95 32.19
N TYR A 902 24.61 -9.19 32.41
CA TYR A 902 23.26 -9.60 32.01
C TYR A 902 23.16 -9.92 30.52
N TRP A 903 23.63 -9.02 29.65
CA TRP A 903 23.55 -9.24 28.19
C TRP A 903 24.53 -10.32 27.73
N ASN A 904 25.69 -10.44 28.37
CA ASN A 904 26.61 -11.56 28.15
C ASN A 904 25.94 -12.90 28.48
N ASP A 905 25.25 -13.01 29.60
CA ASP A 905 24.58 -14.25 30.02
C ASP A 905 23.40 -14.60 29.11
N VAL A 906 22.61 -13.60 28.72
CA VAL A 906 21.54 -13.79 27.72
C VAL A 906 22.10 -14.37 26.43
N LEU A 907 23.17 -13.78 25.89
CA LEU A 907 23.79 -14.25 24.67
C LEU A 907 24.35 -15.67 24.85
N LEU A 908 25.18 -15.91 25.87
CA LEU A 908 25.82 -17.21 26.11
C LEU A 908 24.77 -18.32 26.25
N ASN A 909 23.67 -18.07 26.95
CA ASN A 909 22.59 -19.03 27.11
C ASN A 909 21.90 -19.36 25.78
N LEU A 910 21.71 -18.38 24.90
CA LEU A 910 21.15 -18.61 23.56
C LEU A 910 22.10 -19.43 22.69
N VAL A 911 23.41 -19.14 22.71
CA VAL A 911 24.41 -19.92 21.95
C VAL A 911 24.50 -21.35 22.48
N LYS A 912 24.48 -21.56 23.81
CA LYS A 912 24.41 -22.89 24.43
C LYS A 912 23.14 -23.66 24.05
N LEU A 913 22.00 -22.98 24.03
CA LEU A 913 20.74 -23.59 23.60
C LEU A 913 20.80 -24.01 22.13
N HIS A 914 21.37 -23.15 21.27
CA HIS A 914 21.59 -23.45 19.86
C HIS A 914 22.48 -24.68 19.67
N GLU A 915 23.63 -24.74 20.34
CA GLU A 915 24.52 -25.91 20.30
C GLU A 915 23.82 -27.18 20.76
N LYS A 916 23.08 -27.13 21.88
CA LYS A 916 22.37 -28.28 22.43
C LYS A 916 21.32 -28.85 21.47
N GLU A 917 20.53 -28.00 20.83
CA GLU A 917 19.40 -28.41 19.99
C GLU A 917 19.83 -28.76 18.55
N THR A 918 20.80 -28.01 18.01
CA THR A 918 21.25 -28.17 16.61
C THR A 918 22.46 -29.07 16.47
N GLN A 919 23.20 -29.31 17.56
CA GLN A 919 24.50 -29.98 17.56
C GLN A 919 25.54 -29.26 16.70
N SER A 920 25.42 -27.93 16.57
CA SER A 920 26.34 -27.11 15.79
C SER A 920 27.77 -27.16 16.34
N VAL A 921 28.67 -27.75 15.54
CA VAL A 921 30.11 -27.78 15.83
C VAL A 921 30.69 -26.35 15.89
N TYR A 922 30.16 -25.44 15.08
CA TYR A 922 30.60 -24.05 15.04
C TYR A 922 30.25 -23.31 16.34
N ALA A 923 29.00 -23.40 16.79
CA ALA A 923 28.57 -22.82 18.06
C ALA A 923 29.34 -23.43 19.26
N LYS A 924 29.59 -24.74 19.22
CA LYS A 924 30.41 -25.43 20.23
C LYS A 924 31.82 -24.84 20.37
N LYS A 925 32.48 -24.54 19.24
CA LYS A 925 33.80 -23.89 19.24
C LYS A 925 33.76 -22.52 19.90
N ILE A 926 32.76 -21.70 19.55
CA ILE A 926 32.56 -20.36 20.15
C ILE A 926 32.37 -20.47 21.68
N ILE A 927 31.57 -21.43 22.14
CA ILE A 927 31.33 -21.65 23.57
C ILE A 927 32.62 -22.08 24.29
N GLN A 928 33.41 -22.98 23.70
CA GLN A 928 34.66 -23.46 24.28
C GLN A 928 35.71 -22.35 24.46
N GLN A 929 35.66 -21.32 23.61
CA GLN A 929 36.58 -20.19 23.62
C GLN A 929 35.88 -18.88 24.06
N TRP A 930 34.77 -18.97 24.79
CA TRP A 930 33.89 -17.83 25.09
C TRP A 930 34.60 -16.61 25.67
N SER A 931 35.61 -16.82 26.52
CA SER A 931 36.40 -15.73 27.12
C SER A 931 37.03 -14.82 26.07
N ASN A 932 37.46 -15.40 24.94
CA ASN A 932 38.11 -14.71 23.83
C ASN A 932 37.07 -14.29 22.78
N GLU A 933 36.05 -15.12 22.56
CA GLU A 933 35.09 -14.88 21.48
C GLU A 933 34.01 -13.84 21.83
N LYS A 934 33.74 -13.61 23.11
CA LYS A 934 32.72 -12.63 23.52
C LYS A 934 33.02 -11.20 23.03
N SER A 935 34.30 -10.84 22.87
CA SER A 935 34.70 -9.52 22.37
C SER A 935 34.45 -9.34 20.88
N ASN A 936 34.23 -10.43 20.13
CA ASN A 936 33.93 -10.41 18.71
C ASN A 936 32.44 -10.20 18.43
N PHE A 937 31.59 -10.15 19.45
CA PHE A 937 30.18 -9.81 19.28
C PHE A 937 29.91 -8.31 19.31
N TYR A 938 29.02 -7.88 18.41
CA TYR A 938 28.33 -6.60 18.49
C TYR A 938 26.92 -6.80 19.05
N GLN A 939 26.57 -5.99 20.05
CA GLN A 939 25.22 -5.80 20.54
C GLN A 939 24.58 -4.63 19.80
N VAL A 940 23.48 -4.88 19.12
CA VAL A 940 22.75 -3.91 18.28
C VAL A 940 21.43 -3.58 18.95
N CYS A 941 21.22 -2.30 19.25
CA CYS A 941 20.04 -1.82 19.97
C CYS A 941 19.40 -0.61 19.27
N PRO A 942 18.07 -0.58 19.13
CA PRO A 942 17.35 0.59 18.61
C PRO A 942 17.48 1.82 19.50
N LYS A 943 17.65 2.99 18.89
CA LYS A 943 17.77 4.28 19.61
C LYS A 943 16.55 4.56 20.50
N GLU A 944 15.36 4.20 20.04
CA GLU A 944 14.09 4.42 20.74
C GLU A 944 13.82 3.44 21.90
N MET A 945 14.72 2.48 22.12
CA MET A 945 14.67 1.53 23.24
C MET A 945 15.59 1.92 24.38
N LEU A 946 16.57 2.82 24.17
CA LEU A 946 17.64 3.09 25.15
C LEU A 946 17.11 3.54 26.51
N ASP A 947 16.03 4.32 26.53
CA ASP A 947 15.34 4.81 27.72
C ASP A 947 14.28 3.83 28.27
N LYS A 948 14.02 2.72 27.55
CA LYS A 948 12.96 1.74 27.85
C LYS A 948 13.49 0.36 28.23
N LEU A 949 14.80 0.14 28.12
CA LEU A 949 15.42 -1.12 28.52
C LEU A 949 15.41 -1.25 30.05
N ARG A 950 14.94 -2.41 30.53
CA ARG A 950 15.01 -2.73 31.97
C ARG A 950 16.44 -2.92 32.47
N GLN A 951 17.32 -3.42 31.60
CA GLN A 951 18.73 -3.66 31.90
C GLN A 951 19.57 -2.76 30.98
N PRO A 952 20.44 -1.91 31.55
CA PRO A 952 21.22 -0.96 30.75
C PRO A 952 22.17 -1.68 29.79
N LEU A 953 22.54 -0.99 28.72
CA LEU A 953 23.52 -1.48 27.76
C LEU A 953 24.96 -1.33 28.24
N SER A 954 25.23 -0.35 29.11
CA SER A 954 26.57 0.02 29.56
C SER A 954 26.62 0.09 31.09
N ASN A 955 27.81 -0.15 31.63
CA ASN A 955 28.11 0.05 33.06
C ASN A 955 28.38 1.53 33.40
N LYS A 956 28.45 2.41 32.40
CA LYS A 956 28.63 3.86 32.61
C LYS A 956 27.31 4.50 33.06
N ALA A 957 27.40 5.40 34.04
CA ALA A 957 26.24 6.14 34.52
C ALA A 957 25.59 6.92 33.36
N VAL A 958 24.29 6.73 33.17
CA VAL A 958 23.50 7.51 32.21
C VAL A 958 23.41 8.92 32.76
N HIS A 959 24.21 9.86 32.25
CA HIS A 959 23.96 11.27 32.49
C HIS A 959 22.64 11.63 31.82
N GLU A 960 21.62 11.89 32.63
CA GLU A 960 20.34 12.44 32.19
C GLU A 960 20.61 13.62 31.27
N LYS A 961 20.09 13.58 30.03
CA LYS A 961 19.96 14.79 29.24
C LYS A 961 18.98 15.70 29.99
N ALA A 962 19.48 16.85 30.43
CA ALA A 962 18.67 17.95 30.91
C ALA A 962 17.70 18.42 29.81
N VAL A 963 16.41 18.37 30.16
CA VAL A 963 15.21 19.07 29.63
C VAL A 963 14.90 18.92 28.14
#